data_AF-A7HBD4-F1
#
_entry.id   AF-A7HBD4-F1
#
_cell.length_a   1.000
_cell.length_b   1.000
_cell.length_c   1.000
_cell.angle_alpha   90.00
_cell.angle_beta   90.00
_cell.angle_gamma   90.00
#
_symmetry.space_group_name_H-M   'P 1'
#
loop_
_entity.id
_entity.type
_entity.pdbx_description
1 polymer ?
#
loop_
_entity_poly.entity_id
_entity_poly.type
_entity_poly.pdbx_seq_one_letter_code
_entity_poly.pdbx_strand_id
1 'polypeptide(L)'
;MSTRRAVGEVGSKKAGARAIPALAVLAALSACGQGGAPAVPADPSRPLTAHRAAVISGADCPGTDVHQKHLNAFACSTCHPTGATFGFDVPYTFVGGTTTAGGSITPRTATTPTTCTVACHFPKGALAKSVAWNTPGPLECTECHAAPALPPTHPAVSANATRADCQTCHVLGNHMDGAVALVGHEPAWKDPANPRFHASSANAGIDSCRSCHGADLSGGAASSACATCHDVGLPAGVASWKVNCVMCHGGTELANGAPPEPTWGNAADAVRTGAHTAHLTATDRAPAAPCAACHTVPTDVFTPGHLDGGTAEVVFARSIPGAPAPAWDRTTASCANTYCHAGAAGGSRPAPVWTNVGQGEAACGSCHAVPPAAPHPTVAAGLTGCTECHPESMDAAGVLIPPSQGGMHLDGSLQASGHPDAFKDPASPEFHAFEANRGLSPCQGCHGPALDGVGGSTRVSCASCHGTDWTTRCTMCHGGVANATGAPPDATWGNAGDPLRAGAHEKHVMGGALSRPMACESCHTVPVDAFAPEHLDGGFAEVRFGGVAAAGGATPGWSRADGTCSSVYCHGATTATGTNKTPSWTGGPSQAACGTCHFNSAVTATGFHYTHRRVACGGGNGQCHPGYTGASVVLETHVDGVLQASAVCEACHYYE
;
A
#
# COMPACT_ATOMS: atom_id res chain seq x y z
N MET A 1 -1.51 -49.41 25.22
CA MET A 1 -2.43 -48.75 24.26
C MET A 1 -1.55 -48.03 23.24
N SER A 2 -0.90 -48.71 22.29
CA SER A 2 -1.40 -49.05 20.95
C SER A 2 -2.34 -48.02 20.34
N THR A 3 -1.86 -47.23 19.38
CA THR A 3 -2.28 -47.38 17.98
C THR A 3 -1.41 -46.54 17.03
N ARG A 4 -0.96 -47.21 15.97
CA ARG A 4 -0.21 -46.71 14.82
C ARG A 4 -1.15 -45.90 13.92
N ARG A 5 -0.62 -44.90 13.19
CA ARG A 5 -1.25 -44.37 11.98
C ARG A 5 -0.31 -44.50 10.79
N ALA A 6 -0.90 -44.97 9.71
CA ALA A 6 -0.27 -45.49 8.51
C ALA A 6 0.26 -44.38 7.59
N VAL A 7 1.37 -44.70 6.92
CA VAL A 7 1.87 -44.04 5.72
C VAL A 7 1.43 -44.89 4.53
N GLY A 8 0.73 -44.29 3.58
CA GLY A 8 0.32 -44.92 2.31
C GLY A 8 1.07 -44.29 1.14
N GLU A 9 1.72 -45.15 0.35
CA GLU A 9 2.54 -44.89 -0.84
C GLU A 9 1.73 -44.46 -2.07
N VAL A 10 2.35 -43.65 -2.96
CA VAL A 10 2.35 -43.80 -4.44
C VAL A 10 3.57 -43.00 -4.95
N GLY A 11 4.49 -43.39 -5.82
CA GLY A 11 4.70 -44.59 -6.64
C GLY A 11 5.82 -44.24 -7.64
N SER A 12 7.06 -44.69 -7.40
CA SER A 12 8.19 -44.51 -8.31
C SER A 12 8.21 -45.58 -9.39
N LYS A 13 7.96 -45.23 -10.65
CA LYS A 13 8.22 -46.11 -11.80
C LYS A 13 9.61 -45.81 -12.38
N LYS A 14 10.54 -46.72 -12.13
CA LYS A 14 11.85 -46.79 -12.82
C LYS A 14 11.65 -47.21 -14.27
N ALA A 15 12.40 -46.53 -15.15
CA ALA A 15 12.50 -46.79 -16.58
C ALA A 15 13.05 -48.19 -16.88
N GLY A 16 12.34 -48.92 -17.73
CA GLY A 16 12.81 -50.14 -18.37
C GLY A 16 13.34 -49.83 -19.76
N ALA A 17 14.63 -50.07 -19.97
CA ALA A 17 15.25 -50.11 -21.29
C ALA A 17 14.70 -51.30 -22.08
N ARG A 18 14.22 -51.06 -23.30
CA ARG A 18 14.00 -52.09 -24.33
C ARG A 18 14.40 -51.56 -25.70
N ALA A 19 15.45 -52.16 -26.24
CA ALA A 19 15.84 -52.12 -27.64
C ALA A 19 14.80 -52.86 -28.49
N ILE A 20 14.48 -52.31 -29.67
CA ILE A 20 13.77 -52.99 -30.77
C ILE A 20 14.36 -52.49 -32.10
N PRO A 21 14.46 -53.35 -33.14
CA PRO A 21 15.60 -53.39 -34.06
C PRO A 21 15.39 -52.69 -35.40
N ALA A 22 16.49 -52.53 -36.12
CA ALA A 22 16.52 -52.28 -37.55
C ALA A 22 15.85 -53.42 -38.33
N LEU A 23 14.96 -53.08 -39.26
CA LEU A 23 14.63 -53.92 -40.41
C LEU A 23 14.46 -53.03 -41.64
N ALA A 24 15.33 -53.24 -42.62
CA ALA A 24 15.25 -52.69 -43.97
C ALA A 24 14.47 -53.66 -44.87
N VAL A 25 13.57 -53.17 -45.73
CA VAL A 25 13.18 -53.82 -47.00
C VAL A 25 12.69 -52.79 -48.04
N LEU A 26 13.44 -52.76 -49.15
CA LEU A 26 13.15 -52.55 -50.58
C LEU A 26 12.24 -51.43 -51.12
N ALA A 27 12.92 -50.54 -51.87
CA ALA A 27 12.71 -50.09 -53.25
C ALA A 27 11.52 -50.63 -54.09
N ALA A 28 10.80 -49.69 -54.71
CA ALA A 28 10.21 -49.83 -56.03
C ALA A 28 10.31 -48.50 -56.80
N LEU A 29 11.03 -48.52 -57.93
CA LEU A 29 11.11 -47.44 -58.92
C LEU A 29 9.80 -47.33 -59.71
N SER A 30 9.41 -46.11 -60.09
CA SER A 30 8.57 -45.88 -61.27
C SER A 30 8.87 -44.51 -61.87
N ALA A 31 9.48 -44.56 -63.05
CA ALA A 31 9.68 -43.46 -63.98
C ALA A 31 8.53 -43.45 -65.00
N CYS A 32 7.97 -42.27 -65.27
CA CYS A 32 7.18 -41.92 -66.45
C CYS A 32 7.43 -40.41 -66.65
N GLY A 33 7.93 -39.87 -67.76
CA GLY A 33 7.81 -40.30 -69.15
C GLY A 33 7.06 -39.19 -69.90
N GLN A 34 7.80 -38.23 -70.46
CA GLN A 34 7.29 -37.17 -71.34
C GLN A 34 6.78 -37.78 -72.65
N GLY A 35 5.50 -37.59 -72.97
CA GLY A 35 4.89 -37.99 -74.24
C GLY A 35 4.39 -36.77 -75.00
N GLY A 36 5.07 -36.43 -76.10
CA GLY A 36 4.58 -35.48 -77.10
C GLY A 36 3.43 -36.09 -77.92
N ALA A 37 2.48 -35.25 -78.32
CA ALA A 37 1.40 -35.59 -79.25
C ALA A 37 1.61 -34.87 -80.60
N PRO A 38 1.13 -35.45 -81.72
CA PRO A 38 1.67 -35.24 -83.06
C PRO A 38 1.01 -34.10 -83.85
N ALA A 39 1.75 -33.60 -84.85
CA ALA A 39 1.30 -32.63 -85.84
C ALA A 39 0.26 -33.23 -86.81
N VAL A 40 -0.77 -32.44 -87.15
CA VAL A 40 -1.77 -32.74 -88.18
C VAL A 40 -1.42 -31.98 -89.47
N PRO A 41 -1.43 -32.62 -90.66
CA PRO A 41 -1.04 -31.99 -91.92
C PRO A 41 -2.14 -31.09 -92.53
N ALA A 42 -1.70 -30.09 -93.30
CA ALA A 42 -2.53 -29.13 -94.02
C ALA A 42 -3.21 -29.73 -95.26
N ASP A 43 -4.50 -29.40 -95.47
CA ASP A 43 -5.25 -29.68 -96.70
C ASP A 43 -5.17 -28.48 -97.67
N PRO A 44 -4.63 -28.66 -98.90
CA PRO A 44 -4.54 -27.63 -99.92
C PRO A 44 -5.71 -27.74 -100.90
N SER A 45 -6.88 -27.20 -100.57
CA SER A 45 -7.98 -27.18 -101.54
C SER A 45 -8.98 -26.01 -101.35
N ARG A 46 -8.52 -24.77 -101.61
CA ARG A 46 -9.39 -23.70 -102.12
C ARG A 46 -8.61 -22.50 -102.68
N PRO A 47 -8.83 -22.08 -103.93
CA PRO A 47 -8.16 -20.91 -104.49
C PRO A 47 -8.82 -19.65 -103.92
N LEU A 48 -8.08 -18.84 -103.17
CA LEU A 48 -8.50 -17.48 -102.82
C LEU A 48 -8.14 -16.56 -103.99
N THR A 49 -9.17 -16.14 -104.72
CA THR A 49 -9.11 -15.05 -105.68
C THR A 49 -8.61 -13.80 -104.98
N ALA A 50 -7.45 -13.30 -105.42
CA ALA A 50 -6.83 -12.10 -104.90
C ALA A 50 -7.70 -10.87 -105.21
N HIS A 51 -8.40 -10.35 -104.21
CA HIS A 51 -8.75 -8.93 -104.17
C HIS A 51 -7.66 -8.21 -103.39
N ARG A 52 -6.71 -7.63 -104.13
CA ARG A 52 -5.73 -6.68 -103.62
C ARG A 52 -6.46 -5.45 -103.10
N ALA A 53 -6.60 -5.31 -101.78
CA ALA A 53 -6.70 -4.01 -101.14
C ALA A 53 -5.28 -3.54 -100.81
N ALA A 54 -4.97 -2.30 -101.17
CA ALA A 54 -3.63 -1.74 -101.09
C ALA A 54 -3.09 -1.77 -99.65
N VAL A 55 -1.92 -2.39 -99.49
CA VAL A 55 -1.10 -2.30 -98.28
C VAL A 55 -0.55 -0.89 -98.21
N ILE A 56 -1.01 -0.09 -97.25
CA ILE A 56 -0.24 1.09 -96.84
C ILE A 56 0.84 0.57 -95.88
N SER A 57 2.05 0.39 -96.41
CA SER A 57 3.24 0.18 -95.61
C SER A 57 3.60 1.50 -94.91
N GLY A 58 3.42 1.56 -93.60
CA GLY A 58 3.83 2.72 -92.80
C GLY A 58 3.40 2.54 -91.36
N ALA A 59 4.36 2.44 -90.47
CA ALA A 59 4.16 2.48 -89.04
C ALA A 59 3.59 3.86 -88.68
N ASP A 60 2.28 3.96 -88.53
CA ASP A 60 1.60 4.99 -87.75
C ASP A 60 0.20 4.48 -87.45
N CYS A 61 0.07 3.70 -86.37
CA CYS A 61 -1.21 3.49 -85.69
C CYS A 61 -1.26 4.41 -84.46
N PRO A 62 -1.49 5.72 -84.62
CA PRO A 62 -1.57 6.62 -83.48
C PRO A 62 -2.85 6.33 -82.71
N GLY A 63 -2.70 5.78 -81.50
CA GLY A 63 -3.76 5.60 -80.52
C GLY A 63 -3.17 5.81 -79.14
N THR A 64 -3.88 6.54 -78.27
CA THR A 64 -3.41 6.80 -76.91
C THR A 64 -3.36 5.51 -76.08
N ASP A 65 -2.34 5.47 -75.21
CA ASP A 65 -2.02 4.53 -74.11
C ASP A 65 -2.15 3.01 -74.28
N VAL A 66 -3.36 2.44 -74.41
CA VAL A 66 -3.59 0.99 -74.31
C VAL A 66 -3.21 0.28 -75.61
N HIS A 67 -3.47 0.87 -76.78
CA HIS A 67 -3.14 0.29 -78.08
C HIS A 67 -1.63 0.02 -78.22
N GLN A 68 -0.79 0.99 -77.84
CA GLN A 68 0.67 0.88 -77.95
C GLN A 68 1.25 -0.24 -77.08
N LYS A 69 0.68 -0.50 -75.90
CA LYS A 69 1.14 -1.57 -75.01
C LYS A 69 0.84 -2.98 -75.53
N HIS A 70 -0.20 -3.15 -76.35
CA HIS A 70 -0.60 -4.46 -76.90
C HIS A 70 0.17 -4.85 -78.17
N LEU A 71 0.77 -3.88 -78.87
CA LEU A 71 1.60 -4.13 -80.06
C LEU A 71 2.81 -5.02 -79.76
N ASN A 72 3.25 -5.08 -78.49
CA ASN A 72 4.35 -5.94 -78.06
C ASN A 72 3.92 -7.37 -77.69
N ALA A 73 2.60 -7.64 -77.56
CA ALA A 73 2.08 -8.90 -77.06
C ALA A 73 1.16 -9.63 -78.05
N PHE A 74 0.54 -8.93 -79.01
CA PHE A 74 -0.40 -9.50 -79.98
C PHE A 74 -0.14 -8.97 -81.39
N ALA A 75 -0.27 -9.84 -82.40
CA ALA A 75 -0.19 -9.43 -83.80
C ALA A 75 -1.40 -8.58 -84.20
N CYS A 76 -1.21 -7.61 -85.11
CA CYS A 76 -2.28 -6.72 -85.59
C CYS A 76 -3.47 -7.49 -86.16
N SER A 77 -3.22 -8.64 -86.80
CA SER A 77 -4.24 -9.52 -87.39
C SER A 77 -5.19 -10.14 -86.37
N THR A 78 -4.82 -10.16 -85.08
CA THR A 78 -5.66 -10.62 -83.97
C THR A 78 -6.94 -9.79 -83.88
N CYS A 79 -6.85 -8.49 -84.18
CA CYS A 79 -7.97 -7.55 -84.13
C CYS A 79 -8.32 -6.94 -85.50
N HIS A 80 -7.39 -7.00 -86.46
CA HIS A 80 -7.51 -6.45 -87.82
C HIS A 80 -7.18 -7.50 -88.88
N PRO A 81 -8.06 -8.50 -89.10
CA PRO A 81 -7.79 -9.62 -90.00
C PRO A 81 -7.57 -9.21 -91.47
N THR A 82 -7.91 -7.98 -91.87
CA THR A 82 -7.73 -7.46 -93.23
C THR A 82 -6.94 -6.14 -93.32
N GLY A 83 -6.21 -5.73 -92.27
CA GLY A 83 -5.46 -4.46 -92.23
C GLY A 83 -6.33 -3.28 -91.79
N ALA A 84 -5.75 -2.36 -91.00
CA ALA A 84 -6.49 -1.44 -90.14
C ALA A 84 -6.65 -0.02 -90.70
N THR A 85 -7.86 0.53 -90.61
CA THR A 85 -8.10 1.96 -90.34
C THR A 85 -8.87 2.09 -89.03
N PHE A 86 -8.58 3.14 -88.28
CA PHE A 86 -9.24 3.46 -87.01
C PHE A 86 -10.74 3.66 -87.22
N GLY A 87 -11.58 3.06 -86.36
CA GLY A 87 -13.04 3.14 -86.48
C GLY A 87 -13.58 2.20 -87.56
N PHE A 88 -14.28 1.14 -87.14
CA PHE A 88 -15.16 0.44 -88.09
C PHE A 88 -16.35 1.37 -88.30
N ASP A 89 -16.44 2.08 -89.42
CA ASP A 89 -17.64 2.87 -89.76
C ASP A 89 -18.80 1.95 -90.21
N VAL A 90 -18.46 0.71 -90.58
CA VAL A 90 -19.40 -0.31 -91.03
C VAL A 90 -19.20 -1.57 -90.19
N PRO A 91 -20.27 -2.14 -89.59
CA PRO A 91 -20.20 -3.40 -88.86
C PRO A 91 -19.64 -4.55 -89.71
N TYR A 92 -18.64 -5.27 -89.21
CA TYR A 92 -18.00 -6.40 -89.89
C TYR A 92 -18.07 -7.68 -89.07
N THR A 93 -18.62 -8.74 -89.66
CA THR A 93 -18.81 -10.04 -88.98
C THR A 93 -17.71 -11.03 -89.38
N PHE A 94 -17.03 -11.58 -88.39
CA PHE A 94 -16.00 -12.62 -88.54
C PHE A 94 -16.30 -13.82 -87.64
N VAL A 95 -15.45 -14.86 -87.70
CA VAL A 95 -15.67 -16.13 -87.01
C VAL A 95 -15.85 -15.98 -85.49
N GLY A 96 -15.27 -14.93 -84.89
CA GLY A 96 -15.36 -14.63 -83.46
C GLY A 96 -16.46 -13.65 -83.02
N GLY A 97 -17.11 -12.90 -83.92
CA GLY A 97 -18.08 -11.86 -83.55
C GLY A 97 -18.32 -10.81 -84.64
N THR A 98 -19.10 -9.78 -84.33
CA THR A 98 -19.42 -8.65 -85.24
C THR A 98 -18.94 -7.33 -84.65
N THR A 99 -18.11 -6.57 -85.37
CA THR A 99 -17.76 -5.20 -84.97
C THR A 99 -18.96 -4.27 -85.14
N THR A 100 -19.12 -3.24 -84.32
CA THR A 100 -20.13 -2.17 -84.48
C THR A 100 -19.53 -0.93 -85.12
N ALA A 101 -20.40 -0.08 -85.67
CA ALA A 101 -20.03 1.27 -86.08
C ALA A 101 -19.51 2.04 -84.84
N GLY A 102 -18.19 2.24 -84.73
CA GLY A 102 -17.55 2.87 -83.57
C GLY A 102 -16.60 1.99 -82.74
N GLY A 103 -16.27 0.77 -83.17
CA GLY A 103 -15.08 0.06 -82.64
C GLY A 103 -15.31 -0.97 -81.53
N SER A 104 -16.55 -1.29 -81.15
CA SER A 104 -16.83 -2.42 -80.25
C SER A 104 -17.07 -3.72 -81.02
N ILE A 105 -16.85 -4.88 -80.42
CA ILE A 105 -17.10 -6.21 -81.00
C ILE A 105 -18.20 -6.88 -80.18
N THR A 106 -19.21 -7.44 -80.82
CA THR A 106 -20.15 -8.36 -80.18
C THR A 106 -19.66 -9.79 -80.41
N PRO A 107 -19.11 -10.50 -79.41
CA PRO A 107 -18.69 -11.88 -79.57
C PRO A 107 -19.88 -12.77 -79.94
N ARG A 108 -19.66 -13.80 -80.77
CA ARG A 108 -20.72 -14.69 -81.27
C ARG A 108 -21.55 -15.38 -80.16
N THR A 109 -21.01 -15.48 -78.95
CA THR A 109 -21.63 -16.16 -77.79
C THR A 109 -22.17 -15.20 -76.71
N ALA A 110 -22.06 -13.87 -76.89
CA ALA A 110 -22.45 -12.89 -75.88
C ALA A 110 -23.65 -12.04 -76.33
N THR A 111 -24.51 -11.65 -75.39
CA THR A 111 -25.72 -10.83 -75.63
C THR A 111 -25.45 -9.32 -75.59
N THR A 112 -24.21 -8.85 -75.34
CA THR A 112 -23.86 -7.42 -75.24
C THR A 112 -22.51 -7.12 -75.92
N PRO A 113 -22.34 -6.00 -76.66
CA PRO A 113 -21.08 -5.63 -77.32
C PRO A 113 -19.95 -5.27 -76.33
N THR A 114 -18.71 -5.71 -76.58
CA THR A 114 -17.50 -5.40 -75.80
C THR A 114 -16.35 -4.92 -76.70
N THR A 115 -15.59 -3.90 -76.29
CA THR A 115 -14.34 -3.47 -76.98
C THR A 115 -13.15 -4.33 -76.54
N CYS A 116 -12.08 -4.39 -77.36
CA CYS A 116 -10.80 -5.05 -77.06
C CYS A 116 -10.07 -4.41 -75.86
N THR A 117 -10.64 -4.55 -74.67
CA THR A 117 -10.03 -4.12 -73.42
C THR A 117 -9.25 -5.28 -72.83
N VAL A 118 -8.06 -4.97 -72.30
CA VAL A 118 -7.15 -5.84 -71.57
C VAL A 118 -7.88 -6.94 -70.79
N ALA A 119 -7.52 -8.17 -71.13
CA ALA A 119 -7.67 -9.40 -70.38
C ALA A 119 -9.10 -9.86 -70.06
N CYS A 120 -9.56 -10.82 -70.85
CA CYS A 120 -10.14 -12.04 -70.29
C CYS A 120 -9.54 -12.34 -68.90
N HIS A 121 -10.42 -12.40 -67.89
CA HIS A 121 -10.20 -12.88 -66.52
C HIS A 121 -9.75 -11.85 -65.47
N PHE A 122 -10.66 -10.93 -65.12
CA PHE A 122 -10.85 -10.57 -63.70
C PHE A 122 -11.25 -11.84 -62.92
N PRO A 123 -10.83 -12.03 -61.65
CA PRO A 123 -10.54 -13.34 -61.05
C PRO A 123 -11.69 -14.31 -61.29
N LYS A 124 -11.38 -15.42 -61.96
CA LYS A 124 -12.27 -16.51 -62.41
C LYS A 124 -13.71 -16.40 -61.86
N GLY A 125 -14.55 -15.56 -62.47
CA GLY A 125 -15.98 -15.45 -62.15
C GLY A 125 -16.59 -14.05 -62.02
N ALA A 126 -15.82 -12.96 -62.05
CA ALA A 126 -16.39 -11.60 -61.97
C ALA A 126 -16.97 -11.09 -63.30
N LEU A 127 -18.00 -10.22 -63.23
CA LEU A 127 -18.64 -9.58 -64.39
C LEU A 127 -17.66 -8.65 -65.13
N ALA A 128 -17.64 -8.71 -66.46
CA ALA A 128 -16.78 -7.87 -67.29
C ALA A 128 -17.15 -6.38 -67.16
N LYS A 129 -16.15 -5.51 -66.97
CA LYS A 129 -16.31 -4.05 -67.07
C LYS A 129 -15.88 -3.57 -68.46
N SER A 130 -16.65 -2.65 -69.04
CA SER A 130 -16.29 -1.96 -70.27
C SER A 130 -15.36 -0.78 -69.97
N VAL A 131 -14.27 -0.65 -70.73
CA VAL A 131 -13.42 0.56 -70.73
C VAL A 131 -13.39 1.11 -72.15
N ALA A 132 -13.56 2.41 -72.28
CA ALA A 132 -13.53 3.08 -73.58
C ALA A 132 -12.10 3.19 -74.10
N TRP A 133 -11.93 3.17 -75.42
CA TRP A 133 -10.62 3.10 -76.08
C TRP A 133 -9.73 4.34 -75.92
N ASN A 134 -10.29 5.39 -75.36
CA ASN A 134 -9.71 6.70 -75.10
C ASN A 134 -9.63 7.00 -73.59
N THR A 135 -9.76 6.00 -72.73
CA THR A 135 -9.65 6.18 -71.27
C THR A 135 -8.18 6.43 -70.91
N PRO A 136 -7.81 7.62 -70.40
CA PRO A 136 -6.42 7.95 -70.09
C PRO A 136 -5.86 6.98 -69.04
N GLY A 137 -4.80 6.25 -69.39
CA GLY A 137 -4.07 5.40 -68.46
C GLY A 137 -3.03 6.15 -67.63
N PRO A 138 -2.54 5.54 -66.52
CA PRO A 138 -2.91 4.22 -66.01
C PRO A 138 -4.26 4.24 -65.27
N LEU A 139 -5.01 3.13 -65.37
CA LEU A 139 -6.19 2.89 -64.52
C LEU A 139 -5.77 2.93 -63.04
N GLU A 140 -6.55 3.62 -62.20
CA GLU A 140 -6.31 3.70 -60.77
C GLU A 140 -6.51 2.32 -60.12
N CYS A 141 -5.71 1.99 -59.10
CA CYS A 141 -5.78 0.68 -58.42
C CYS A 141 -7.21 0.35 -57.93
N THR A 142 -7.97 1.37 -57.53
CA THR A 142 -9.34 1.30 -57.02
C THR A 142 -10.41 1.05 -58.09
N GLU A 143 -10.09 1.23 -59.37
CA GLU A 143 -11.00 0.93 -60.48
C GLU A 143 -11.17 -0.60 -60.67
N CYS A 144 -10.12 -1.34 -60.31
CA CYS A 144 -10.07 -2.80 -60.27
C CYS A 144 -10.34 -3.33 -58.84
N HIS A 145 -9.66 -2.82 -57.82
CA HIS A 145 -9.77 -3.28 -56.43
C HIS A 145 -10.73 -2.40 -55.61
N ALA A 146 -12.04 -2.59 -55.79
CA ALA A 146 -13.03 -1.95 -54.92
C ALA A 146 -12.92 -2.50 -53.48
N ALA A 147 -13.04 -1.63 -52.46
CA ALA A 147 -12.93 -2.00 -51.04
C ALA A 147 -13.71 -3.26 -50.59
N PRO A 148 -14.90 -3.60 -51.14
CA PRO A 148 -15.62 -4.82 -50.80
C PRO A 148 -14.97 -6.13 -51.29
N ALA A 149 -13.99 -6.06 -52.20
CA ALA A 149 -13.31 -7.22 -52.78
C ALA A 149 -12.04 -7.65 -52.02
N LEU A 150 -11.64 -6.87 -51.01
CA LEU A 150 -10.52 -7.22 -50.12
C LEU A 150 -10.99 -8.21 -49.05
N PRO A 151 -10.17 -9.19 -48.64
CA PRO A 151 -10.55 -10.10 -47.57
C PRO A 151 -10.84 -9.31 -46.27
N PRO A 152 -11.75 -9.79 -45.40
CA PRO A 152 -12.13 -9.08 -44.18
C PRO A 152 -10.97 -8.74 -43.23
N THR A 153 -9.84 -9.45 -43.37
CA THR A 153 -8.61 -9.29 -42.59
C THR A 153 -7.62 -8.29 -43.19
N HIS A 154 -7.91 -7.72 -44.36
CA HIS A 154 -7.04 -6.73 -45.01
C HIS A 154 -7.08 -5.40 -44.25
N PRO A 155 -5.93 -4.77 -43.97
CA PRO A 155 -5.90 -3.46 -43.32
C PRO A 155 -6.58 -2.39 -44.19
N ALA A 156 -7.18 -1.38 -43.56
CA ALA A 156 -7.75 -0.26 -44.31
C ALA A 156 -6.65 0.46 -45.09
N VAL A 157 -6.82 0.57 -46.41
CA VAL A 157 -5.91 1.30 -47.30
C VAL A 157 -6.61 2.57 -47.77
N SER A 158 -5.83 3.63 -47.98
CA SER A 158 -6.33 4.88 -48.55
C SER A 158 -7.02 4.61 -49.89
N ALA A 159 -8.13 5.30 -50.16
CA ALA A 159 -8.78 5.27 -51.47
C ALA A 159 -7.86 5.78 -52.60
N ASN A 160 -6.76 6.46 -52.25
CA ASN A 160 -5.74 6.96 -53.17
C ASN A 160 -4.40 6.24 -53.00
N ALA A 161 -4.38 5.01 -52.47
CA ALA A 161 -3.16 4.23 -52.30
C ALA A 161 -2.47 3.97 -53.65
N THR A 162 -1.19 4.31 -53.72
CA THR A 162 -0.35 4.13 -54.91
C THR A 162 0.18 2.70 -55.00
N ARG A 163 0.74 2.34 -56.16
CA ARG A 163 1.46 1.07 -56.34
C ARG A 163 2.58 0.88 -55.29
N ALA A 164 3.28 1.95 -54.92
CA ALA A 164 4.37 1.89 -53.95
C ALA A 164 3.85 1.55 -52.54
N ASP A 165 2.68 2.07 -52.17
CA ASP A 165 2.02 1.76 -50.90
C ASP A 165 1.68 0.26 -50.82
N CYS A 166 1.15 -0.32 -51.92
CA CYS A 166 0.88 -1.76 -51.99
C CYS A 166 2.16 -2.61 -51.94
N GLN A 167 3.26 -2.16 -52.54
CA GLN A 167 4.54 -2.89 -52.55
C GLN A 167 5.21 -2.95 -51.18
N THR A 168 4.76 -2.14 -50.22
CA THR A 168 5.20 -2.20 -48.83
C THR A 168 4.74 -3.49 -48.14
N CYS A 169 3.58 -4.02 -48.55
CA CYS A 169 2.99 -5.24 -47.99
C CYS A 169 3.04 -6.42 -48.96
N HIS A 170 3.08 -6.18 -50.28
CA HIS A 170 2.92 -7.21 -51.30
C HIS A 170 4.08 -7.32 -52.29
N VAL A 171 4.44 -8.56 -52.60
CA VAL A 171 5.24 -8.90 -53.78
C VAL A 171 4.30 -9.05 -54.98
N LEU A 172 4.38 -8.10 -55.93
CA LEU A 172 3.47 -8.00 -57.09
C LEU A 172 3.82 -8.92 -58.28
N GLY A 173 4.70 -9.91 -58.07
CA GLY A 173 5.23 -10.77 -59.15
C GLY A 173 4.18 -11.54 -59.94
N ASN A 174 3.03 -11.86 -59.33
CA ASN A 174 1.92 -12.62 -59.94
C ASN A 174 0.59 -11.83 -59.92
N HIS A 175 0.63 -10.50 -59.77
CA HIS A 175 -0.57 -9.68 -59.59
C HIS A 175 -1.60 -9.85 -60.74
N MET A 176 -1.13 -10.12 -61.95
CA MET A 176 -1.96 -10.35 -63.14
C MET A 176 -2.72 -11.69 -63.11
N ASP A 177 -2.34 -12.63 -62.24
CA ASP A 177 -3.02 -13.91 -62.05
C ASP A 177 -4.12 -13.85 -60.98
N GLY A 178 -4.38 -12.65 -60.44
CA GLY A 178 -5.35 -12.43 -59.35
C GLY A 178 -4.80 -12.78 -57.97
N ALA A 179 -3.49 -12.99 -57.82
CA ALA A 179 -2.84 -13.33 -56.56
C ALA A 179 -1.63 -12.42 -56.29
N VAL A 180 -1.59 -11.82 -55.09
CA VAL A 180 -0.41 -11.10 -54.57
C VAL A 180 0.06 -11.79 -53.31
N ALA A 181 1.37 -12.03 -53.18
CA ALA A 181 1.94 -12.62 -51.98
C ALA A 181 2.31 -11.51 -50.99
N LEU A 182 2.22 -11.78 -49.69
CA LEU A 182 2.76 -10.87 -48.68
C LEU A 182 4.29 -10.88 -48.72
N VAL A 183 4.91 -9.74 -48.43
CA VAL A 183 6.35 -9.66 -48.17
C VAL A 183 6.64 -10.40 -46.88
N GLY A 184 7.31 -11.56 -46.99
CA GLY A 184 7.76 -12.33 -45.84
C GLY A 184 9.07 -11.77 -45.25
N HIS A 185 9.37 -12.15 -44.00
CA HIS A 185 10.67 -11.85 -43.39
C HIS A 185 11.76 -12.76 -43.96
N GLU A 186 12.95 -12.21 -44.21
CA GLU A 186 14.12 -12.98 -44.64
C GLU A 186 14.59 -13.96 -43.54
N PRO A 187 15.27 -15.07 -43.88
CA PRO A 187 15.73 -16.04 -42.87
C PRO A 187 16.59 -15.43 -41.75
N ALA A 188 17.41 -14.42 -42.08
CA ALA A 188 18.26 -13.70 -41.12
C ALA A 188 17.48 -12.99 -40.01
N TRP A 189 16.20 -12.67 -40.23
CA TRP A 189 15.31 -12.04 -39.24
C TRP A 189 15.06 -12.93 -38.01
N LYS A 190 15.21 -14.26 -38.14
CA LYS A 190 15.04 -15.23 -37.06
C LYS A 190 16.33 -15.63 -36.35
N ASP A 191 17.48 -15.14 -36.83
CA ASP A 191 18.79 -15.52 -36.29
C ASP A 191 19.22 -14.57 -35.16
N PRO A 192 19.32 -15.03 -33.89
CA PRO A 192 19.72 -14.18 -32.76
C PRO A 192 21.13 -13.60 -32.87
N ALA A 193 21.99 -14.18 -33.70
CA ALA A 193 23.34 -13.66 -33.96
C ALA A 193 23.35 -12.55 -35.01
N ASN A 194 22.24 -12.33 -35.72
CA ASN A 194 22.16 -11.35 -36.79
C ASN A 194 21.80 -9.96 -36.25
N PRO A 195 22.47 -8.87 -36.69
CA PRO A 195 22.09 -7.50 -36.32
C PRO A 195 20.67 -7.10 -36.75
N ARG A 196 20.07 -7.81 -37.72
CA ARG A 196 18.68 -7.64 -38.18
C ARG A 196 17.70 -8.58 -37.48
N PHE A 197 18.10 -9.21 -36.37
CA PHE A 197 17.22 -10.05 -35.57
C PHE A 197 15.97 -9.29 -35.15
N HIS A 198 14.82 -9.97 -35.21
CA HIS A 198 13.54 -9.32 -34.96
C HIS A 198 13.41 -8.71 -33.57
N ALA A 199 14.12 -9.19 -32.56
CA ALA A 199 14.08 -8.57 -31.23
C ALA A 199 14.60 -7.13 -31.24
N SER A 200 15.62 -6.81 -32.05
CA SER A 200 16.09 -5.44 -32.22
C SER A 200 15.07 -4.56 -32.94
N SER A 201 14.28 -5.14 -33.87
CA SER A 201 13.17 -4.43 -34.50
C SER A 201 12.01 -4.22 -33.53
N ALA A 202 11.70 -5.20 -32.69
CA ALA A 202 10.66 -5.11 -31.66
C ALA A 202 11.00 -4.06 -30.59
N ASN A 203 12.27 -3.90 -30.23
CA ASN A 203 12.75 -2.84 -29.33
C ASN A 203 12.46 -1.43 -29.88
N ALA A 204 12.42 -1.26 -31.20
CA ALA A 204 12.05 0.01 -31.84
C ALA A 204 10.53 0.24 -31.90
N GLY A 205 9.74 -0.70 -31.36
CA GLY A 205 8.28 -0.63 -31.28
C GLY A 205 7.59 -1.68 -32.15
N ILE A 206 6.42 -2.12 -31.71
CA ILE A 206 5.65 -3.21 -32.35
C ILE A 206 4.50 -2.72 -33.25
N ASP A 207 4.25 -1.42 -33.31
CA ASP A 207 3.10 -0.88 -34.05
C ASP A 207 3.18 -1.13 -35.55
N SER A 208 4.39 -1.10 -36.10
CA SER A 208 4.63 -1.47 -37.51
C SER A 208 4.24 -2.94 -37.76
N CYS A 209 4.51 -3.84 -36.80
CA CYS A 209 4.17 -5.26 -36.89
C CYS A 209 2.65 -5.49 -36.89
N ARG A 210 1.89 -4.70 -36.12
CA ARG A 210 0.43 -4.81 -36.00
C ARG A 210 -0.30 -4.61 -37.32
N SER A 211 0.30 -3.86 -38.26
CA SER A 211 -0.26 -3.64 -39.61
C SER A 211 -0.44 -4.93 -40.42
N CYS A 212 0.46 -5.90 -40.25
CA CYS A 212 0.43 -7.19 -40.94
C CYS A 212 -0.04 -8.34 -40.05
N HIS A 213 0.33 -8.32 -38.77
CA HIS A 213 0.12 -9.43 -37.83
C HIS A 213 -1.13 -9.26 -36.95
N GLY A 214 -1.88 -8.17 -37.13
CA GLY A 214 -3.09 -7.86 -36.37
C GLY A 214 -2.78 -7.09 -35.08
N ALA A 215 -3.80 -6.44 -34.53
CA ALA A 215 -3.66 -5.56 -33.35
C ALA A 215 -3.09 -6.29 -32.12
N ASP A 216 -3.43 -7.56 -31.95
CA ASP A 216 -2.98 -8.44 -30.86
C ASP A 216 -1.79 -9.35 -31.24
N LEU A 217 -1.28 -9.20 -32.47
CA LEU A 217 -0.22 -10.01 -33.07
C LEU A 217 -0.54 -11.52 -33.11
N SER A 218 -1.83 -11.87 -33.21
CA SER A 218 -2.34 -13.25 -33.32
C SER A 218 -2.34 -13.80 -34.75
N GLY A 219 -1.82 -13.05 -35.71
CA GLY A 219 -1.62 -13.51 -37.08
C GLY A 219 -2.13 -12.55 -38.14
N GLY A 220 -3.24 -11.85 -37.87
CA GLY A 220 -3.78 -10.82 -38.76
C GLY A 220 -3.85 -11.25 -40.23
N ALA A 221 -3.48 -10.34 -41.13
CA ALA A 221 -3.39 -10.61 -42.56
C ALA A 221 -2.25 -11.61 -42.90
N ALA A 222 -1.16 -11.60 -42.13
CA ALA A 222 -0.01 -12.48 -42.31
C ALA A 222 -0.25 -13.94 -41.90
N SER A 223 -1.37 -14.25 -41.23
CA SER A 223 -1.73 -15.56 -40.69
C SER A 223 -0.63 -16.21 -39.83
N SER A 224 0.26 -15.41 -39.24
CA SER A 224 1.43 -15.86 -38.48
C SER A 224 1.50 -15.13 -37.14
N ALA A 225 1.19 -15.83 -36.05
CA ALA A 225 1.22 -15.26 -34.70
C ALA A 225 2.63 -15.32 -34.11
N CYS A 226 2.98 -14.37 -33.23
CA CYS A 226 4.21 -14.49 -32.43
C CYS A 226 4.24 -15.78 -31.61
N ALA A 227 3.06 -16.16 -31.09
CA ALA A 227 2.82 -17.38 -30.32
C ALA A 227 3.23 -18.66 -31.07
N THR A 228 3.15 -18.68 -32.41
CA THR A 228 3.51 -19.84 -33.23
C THR A 228 4.96 -20.29 -32.99
N CYS A 229 5.86 -19.37 -32.65
CA CYS A 229 7.23 -19.70 -32.29
C CYS A 229 7.51 -19.52 -30.80
N HIS A 230 7.00 -18.46 -30.17
CA HIS A 230 7.39 -18.13 -28.80
C HIS A 230 6.65 -18.92 -27.71
N ASP A 231 5.49 -19.52 -28.01
CA ASP A 231 4.83 -20.42 -27.04
C ASP A 231 5.36 -21.86 -27.12
N VAL A 232 6.31 -22.13 -28.02
CA VAL A 232 6.93 -23.44 -28.15
C VAL A 232 7.99 -23.62 -27.05
N GLY A 233 7.80 -24.61 -26.19
CA GLY A 233 8.80 -24.96 -25.16
C GLY A 233 8.87 -23.99 -23.98
N LEU A 234 7.76 -23.32 -23.66
CA LEU A 234 7.68 -22.46 -22.47
C LEU A 234 8.02 -23.24 -21.18
N PRO A 235 8.65 -22.58 -20.19
CA PRO A 235 8.87 -23.18 -18.88
C PRO A 235 7.56 -23.63 -18.20
N ALA A 236 7.65 -24.64 -17.34
CA ALA A 236 6.48 -25.11 -16.60
C ALA A 236 5.83 -23.98 -15.78
N GLY A 237 4.51 -23.80 -15.95
CA GLY A 237 3.75 -22.76 -15.26
C GLY A 237 3.68 -21.41 -15.98
N VAL A 238 4.35 -21.25 -17.13
CA VAL A 238 4.28 -20.04 -17.95
C VAL A 238 3.19 -20.19 -19.02
N ALA A 239 2.16 -19.34 -18.94
CA ALA A 239 0.96 -19.48 -19.78
C ALA A 239 1.15 -18.98 -21.22
N SER A 240 2.04 -18.02 -21.45
CA SER A 240 2.38 -17.51 -22.78
C SER A 240 3.74 -16.82 -22.76
N TRP A 241 4.32 -16.63 -23.94
CA TRP A 241 5.55 -15.87 -24.12
C TRP A 241 5.45 -14.43 -23.62
N LYS A 242 4.23 -13.84 -23.63
CA LYS A 242 4.00 -12.44 -23.23
C LYS A 242 4.32 -12.18 -21.77
N VAL A 243 4.26 -13.22 -20.93
CA VAL A 243 4.58 -13.15 -19.49
C VAL A 243 5.90 -13.85 -19.14
N ASN A 244 6.66 -14.27 -20.16
CA ASN A 244 7.93 -14.97 -20.00
C ASN A 244 9.10 -13.96 -19.96
N CYS A 245 9.26 -13.25 -18.85
CA CYS A 245 10.26 -12.16 -18.72
C CYS A 245 11.68 -12.62 -19.06
N VAL A 246 12.05 -13.86 -18.68
CA VAL A 246 13.40 -14.39 -18.90
C VAL A 246 13.74 -14.59 -20.37
N MET A 247 12.74 -14.63 -21.25
CA MET A 247 12.95 -14.78 -22.69
C MET A 247 13.71 -13.59 -23.29
N CYS A 248 13.42 -12.39 -22.80
CA CYS A 248 14.05 -11.15 -23.29
C CYS A 248 15.10 -10.62 -22.31
N HIS A 249 14.79 -10.66 -21.01
CA HIS A 249 15.60 -10.05 -19.96
C HIS A 249 16.63 -11.01 -19.35
N GLY A 250 16.67 -12.26 -19.82
CA GLY A 250 17.55 -13.28 -19.25
C GLY A 250 17.16 -13.67 -17.82
N GLY A 251 18.07 -14.28 -17.09
CA GLY A 251 17.79 -14.77 -15.74
C GLY A 251 19.02 -15.31 -15.04
N THR A 252 20.18 -14.74 -15.37
CA THR A 252 21.51 -15.17 -14.93
C THR A 252 21.67 -15.11 -13.41
N GLU A 253 21.02 -14.16 -12.74
CA GLU A 253 21.08 -14.02 -11.28
C GLU A 253 19.92 -14.69 -10.54
N LEU A 254 18.66 -14.36 -10.87
CA LEU A 254 17.47 -14.81 -10.11
C LEU A 254 16.47 -15.65 -10.91
N ALA A 255 16.79 -16.00 -12.17
CA ALA A 255 15.95 -16.80 -13.07
C ALA A 255 14.52 -16.26 -13.28
N ASN A 256 14.29 -14.96 -13.06
CA ASN A 256 12.98 -14.31 -13.17
C ASN A 256 12.96 -13.07 -14.09
N GLY A 257 14.07 -12.75 -14.76
CA GLY A 257 14.20 -11.55 -15.61
C GLY A 257 14.62 -10.29 -14.86
N ALA A 258 14.95 -10.42 -13.57
CA ALA A 258 15.42 -9.32 -12.73
C ALA A 258 16.77 -9.67 -12.08
N PRO A 259 17.79 -8.78 -12.15
CA PRO A 259 17.83 -7.59 -12.99
C PRO A 259 17.79 -7.97 -14.48
N PRO A 260 17.25 -7.09 -15.34
CA PRO A 260 17.19 -7.35 -16.77
C PRO A 260 18.56 -7.25 -17.42
N GLU A 261 18.93 -8.25 -18.21
CA GLU A 261 20.09 -8.19 -19.10
C GLU A 261 19.81 -7.26 -20.30
N PRO A 262 20.87 -6.71 -20.95
CA PRO A 262 20.70 -5.91 -22.16
C PRO A 262 20.02 -6.71 -23.28
N THR A 263 18.92 -6.17 -23.82
CA THR A 263 18.24 -6.79 -24.96
C THR A 263 19.01 -6.58 -26.26
N TRP A 264 18.76 -7.42 -27.26
CA TRP A 264 19.47 -7.39 -28.55
C TRP A 264 19.51 -6.02 -29.21
N GLY A 265 20.71 -5.59 -29.60
CA GLY A 265 20.95 -4.28 -30.23
C GLY A 265 21.18 -3.14 -29.24
N ASN A 266 21.09 -3.39 -27.92
CA ASN A 266 21.43 -2.44 -26.88
C ASN A 266 22.76 -2.79 -26.18
N ALA A 267 23.52 -1.77 -25.79
CA ALA A 267 24.73 -1.94 -25.01
C ALA A 267 24.43 -2.10 -23.52
N ALA A 268 25.35 -2.74 -22.79
CA ALA A 268 25.27 -2.81 -21.33
C ALA A 268 25.34 -1.42 -20.69
N ASP A 269 24.52 -1.21 -19.66
CA ASP A 269 24.39 0.07 -18.96
C ASP A 269 24.23 -0.20 -17.46
N ALA A 270 25.29 0.03 -16.70
CA ALA A 270 25.31 -0.19 -15.25
C ALA A 270 24.26 0.66 -14.50
N VAL A 271 23.82 1.78 -15.08
CA VAL A 271 22.78 2.64 -14.47
C VAL A 271 21.40 2.01 -14.59
N ARG A 272 21.14 1.15 -15.59
CA ARG A 272 19.85 0.47 -15.76
C ARG A 272 19.59 -0.60 -14.71
N THR A 273 20.61 -1.39 -14.35
CA THR A 273 20.45 -2.52 -13.41
C THR A 273 20.99 -2.23 -12.02
N GLY A 274 22.18 -1.61 -11.91
CA GLY A 274 22.82 -1.18 -10.66
C GLY A 274 22.50 -2.02 -9.42
N ALA A 275 21.88 -1.41 -8.41
CA ALA A 275 21.58 -2.02 -7.12
C ALA A 275 20.30 -2.89 -7.08
N HIS A 276 19.71 -3.25 -8.21
CA HIS A 276 18.43 -3.97 -8.25
C HIS A 276 18.48 -5.28 -7.45
N THR A 277 19.46 -6.15 -7.70
CA THR A 277 19.61 -7.44 -6.99
C THR A 277 19.84 -7.28 -5.49
N ALA A 278 20.57 -6.23 -5.10
CA ALA A 278 20.85 -5.94 -3.70
C ALA A 278 19.56 -5.65 -2.91
N HIS A 279 18.54 -5.07 -3.55
CA HIS A 279 17.23 -4.84 -2.92
C HIS A 279 16.35 -6.10 -2.90
N LEU A 280 16.50 -7.00 -3.88
CA LEU A 280 15.73 -8.25 -3.93
C LEU A 280 16.21 -9.30 -2.92
N THR A 281 17.34 -9.06 -2.25
CA THR A 281 17.95 -10.00 -1.30
C THR A 281 17.87 -9.43 0.11
N ALA A 282 17.38 -10.23 1.06
CA ALA A 282 17.36 -9.83 2.46
C ALA A 282 18.78 -9.73 3.03
N THR A 283 18.97 -8.83 3.99
CA THR A 283 20.23 -8.64 4.73
C THR A 283 19.96 -8.68 6.23
N ASP A 284 21.02 -8.63 7.04
CA ASP A 284 20.88 -8.48 8.50
C ASP A 284 20.23 -7.15 8.92
N ARG A 285 20.07 -6.20 7.99
CA ARG A 285 19.51 -4.85 8.27
C ARG A 285 18.19 -4.56 7.58
N ALA A 286 17.81 -5.33 6.57
CA ALA A 286 16.64 -5.04 5.76
C ALA A 286 16.03 -6.32 5.18
N PRO A 287 14.69 -6.45 5.15
CA PRO A 287 14.04 -7.52 4.41
C PRO A 287 14.27 -7.35 2.90
N ALA A 288 14.08 -8.43 2.15
CA ALA A 288 14.03 -8.36 0.69
C ALA A 288 12.85 -7.48 0.25
N ALA A 289 13.11 -6.51 -0.62
CA ALA A 289 12.08 -5.66 -1.19
C ALA A 289 11.39 -6.40 -2.35
N PRO A 290 10.06 -6.60 -2.31
CA PRO A 290 9.34 -7.11 -3.46
C PRO A 290 9.33 -6.05 -4.57
N CYS A 291 9.26 -6.46 -5.84
CA CYS A 291 9.28 -5.54 -6.99
C CYS A 291 8.23 -4.40 -6.86
N ALA A 292 7.03 -4.77 -6.41
CA ALA A 292 5.91 -3.86 -6.20
C ALA A 292 6.14 -2.80 -5.10
N ALA A 293 7.19 -2.94 -4.27
CA ALA A 293 7.58 -1.92 -3.31
C ALA A 293 8.25 -0.72 -3.98
N CYS A 294 8.83 -0.89 -5.17
CA CYS A 294 9.54 0.17 -5.88
C CYS A 294 8.74 0.70 -7.07
N HIS A 295 8.23 -0.18 -7.92
CA HIS A 295 7.52 0.21 -9.14
C HIS A 295 6.40 -0.77 -9.48
N THR A 296 5.47 -0.32 -10.32
CA THR A 296 4.47 -1.21 -10.90
C THR A 296 5.19 -2.22 -11.80
N VAL A 297 4.98 -3.50 -11.55
CA VAL A 297 5.53 -4.58 -12.39
C VAL A 297 4.63 -4.73 -13.62
N PRO A 298 5.18 -4.70 -14.85
CA PRO A 298 4.41 -4.98 -16.05
C PRO A 298 3.72 -6.34 -15.96
N THR A 299 2.43 -6.40 -16.32
CA THR A 299 1.68 -7.66 -16.32
C THR A 299 2.07 -8.56 -17.48
N ASP A 300 2.47 -7.94 -18.60
CA ASP A 300 3.03 -8.60 -19.78
C ASP A 300 3.88 -7.61 -20.61
N VAL A 301 4.52 -8.11 -21.67
CA VAL A 301 5.38 -7.32 -22.56
C VAL A 301 4.70 -6.15 -23.26
N PHE A 302 3.37 -6.13 -23.40
CA PHE A 302 2.59 -5.07 -24.04
C PHE A 302 1.94 -4.10 -23.05
N THR A 303 2.27 -4.21 -21.76
CA THR A 303 1.96 -3.16 -20.79
C THR A 303 2.42 -1.82 -21.36
N PRO A 304 1.58 -0.76 -21.36
CA PRO A 304 1.98 0.56 -21.84
C PRO A 304 3.26 1.02 -21.17
N GLY A 305 4.21 1.54 -21.94
CA GLY A 305 5.53 1.95 -21.46
C GLY A 305 6.54 0.80 -21.29
N HIS A 306 6.36 -0.35 -21.93
CA HIS A 306 7.36 -1.44 -21.90
C HIS A 306 7.94 -1.75 -23.28
N LEU A 307 7.11 -2.08 -24.28
CA LEU A 307 7.53 -2.42 -25.65
C LEU A 307 6.79 -1.59 -26.70
N ASP A 308 6.96 -0.27 -26.65
CA ASP A 308 6.29 0.72 -27.51
C ASP A 308 7.26 1.64 -28.26
N GLY A 309 8.54 1.26 -28.33
CA GLY A 309 9.57 1.94 -29.15
C GLY A 309 10.41 2.96 -28.40
N GLY A 310 10.11 3.21 -27.13
CA GLY A 310 10.93 3.98 -26.20
C GLY A 310 11.84 3.10 -25.32
N THR A 311 12.56 3.75 -24.41
CA THR A 311 13.14 3.05 -23.25
C THR A 311 12.00 2.76 -22.28
N ALA A 312 11.82 1.49 -21.90
CA ALA A 312 10.79 1.07 -20.96
C ALA A 312 10.71 1.99 -19.73
N GLU A 313 9.52 2.53 -19.49
CA GLU A 313 9.21 3.46 -18.44
C GLU A 313 8.95 2.73 -17.12
N VAL A 314 9.52 3.27 -16.04
CA VAL A 314 9.30 2.78 -14.68
C VAL A 314 8.36 3.73 -13.96
N VAL A 315 7.17 3.23 -13.61
CA VAL A 315 6.22 3.97 -12.78
C VAL A 315 6.45 3.60 -11.32
N PHE A 316 6.96 4.54 -10.53
CA PHE A 316 7.20 4.31 -9.10
C PHE A 316 5.90 4.00 -8.34
N ALA A 317 5.94 2.94 -7.55
CA ALA A 317 4.84 2.52 -6.68
C ALA A 317 4.88 3.31 -5.36
N ARG A 318 3.68 3.58 -4.82
CA ARG A 318 3.35 4.09 -3.47
C ARG A 318 4.38 5.05 -2.82
N SER A 319 3.98 6.31 -2.70
CA SER A 319 4.67 7.35 -1.91
C SER A 319 4.55 7.12 -0.39
N ILE A 320 5.53 7.64 0.36
CA ILE A 320 5.36 7.90 1.80
C ILE A 320 4.23 8.93 1.96
N PRO A 321 3.21 8.69 2.79
CA PRO A 321 2.17 9.68 3.05
C PRO A 321 2.77 11.01 3.52
N GLY A 322 2.52 12.10 2.79
CA GLY A 322 3.02 13.44 3.11
C GLY A 322 4.41 13.80 2.55
N ALA A 323 5.11 12.89 1.86
CA ALA A 323 6.37 13.21 1.17
C ALA A 323 6.14 13.57 -0.32
N PRO A 324 7.09 14.28 -0.97
CA PRO A 324 7.06 14.47 -2.42
C PRO A 324 7.05 13.12 -3.17
N ALA A 325 6.64 13.14 -4.44
CA ALA A 325 6.64 11.95 -5.26
C ALA A 325 8.07 11.35 -5.37
N PRO A 326 8.22 10.00 -5.30
CA PRO A 326 9.47 9.33 -5.62
C PRO A 326 10.04 9.81 -6.94
N ALA A 327 11.35 10.04 -6.96
CA ALA A 327 12.05 10.51 -8.15
C ALA A 327 13.35 9.74 -8.38
N TRP A 328 13.72 9.60 -9.64
CA TRP A 328 14.96 9.00 -10.09
C TRP A 328 15.70 9.97 -11.01
N ASP A 329 16.98 10.21 -10.71
CA ASP A 329 17.87 10.96 -11.58
C ASP A 329 18.92 10.03 -12.19
N ARG A 330 18.81 9.84 -13.51
CA ARG A 330 19.75 9.00 -14.27
C ARG A 330 21.16 9.59 -14.34
N THR A 331 21.30 10.91 -14.26
CA THR A 331 22.59 11.62 -14.37
C THR A 331 23.46 11.35 -13.15
N THR A 332 22.85 11.40 -11.97
CA THR A 332 23.51 11.11 -10.68
C THR A 332 23.37 9.65 -10.26
N ALA A 333 22.56 8.87 -10.98
CA ALA A 333 22.18 7.50 -10.64
C ALA A 333 21.65 7.41 -9.20
N SER A 334 20.74 8.31 -8.81
CA SER A 334 20.24 8.42 -7.43
C SER A 334 18.72 8.46 -7.37
N CYS A 335 18.16 7.79 -6.37
CA CYS A 335 16.75 7.91 -5.98
C CYS A 335 16.57 9.05 -4.98
N ALA A 336 15.40 9.69 -5.01
CA ALA A 336 14.96 10.67 -4.03
C ALA A 336 13.50 10.44 -3.63
N ASN A 337 13.12 10.94 -2.45
CA ASN A 337 11.75 10.91 -1.92
C ASN A 337 11.15 9.50 -1.75
N THR A 338 12.01 8.49 -1.56
CA THR A 338 11.62 7.14 -1.09
C THR A 338 12.10 6.95 0.34
N TYR A 339 11.44 6.09 1.13
CA TYR A 339 11.61 5.99 2.60
C TYR A 339 13.07 6.09 3.09
N CYS A 340 13.97 5.28 2.55
CA CYS A 340 15.40 5.29 2.90
C CYS A 340 16.23 6.31 2.10
N HIS A 341 15.74 6.78 0.96
CA HIS A 341 16.41 7.75 0.09
C HIS A 341 15.73 9.13 0.17
N ALA A 342 15.25 9.51 1.36
CA ALA A 342 14.34 10.64 1.57
C ALA A 342 15.02 11.95 1.98
N GLY A 343 16.35 12.03 2.07
CA GLY A 343 17.03 13.27 2.52
C GLY A 343 16.79 13.68 3.99
N ALA A 344 15.79 13.12 4.68
CA ALA A 344 15.13 13.78 5.81
C ALA A 344 15.40 13.18 7.21
N ALA A 345 16.04 12.02 7.32
CA ALA A 345 16.20 11.34 8.62
C ALA A 345 17.54 11.64 9.33
N GLY A 346 18.29 12.65 8.88
CA GLY A 346 19.56 13.08 9.49
C GLY A 346 20.74 12.12 9.29
N GLY A 347 20.60 11.12 8.40
CA GLY A 347 21.69 10.23 8.02
C GLY A 347 22.76 10.93 7.18
N SER A 348 23.97 10.36 7.16
CA SER A 348 25.12 10.90 6.44
C SER A 348 25.07 10.67 4.92
N ARG A 349 24.23 9.76 4.43
CA ARG A 349 24.09 9.42 2.99
C ARG A 349 22.62 9.12 2.62
N PRO A 350 21.71 10.10 2.75
CA PRO A 350 20.29 9.87 2.55
C PRO A 350 19.87 9.84 1.06
N ALA A 351 20.85 9.87 0.14
CA ALA A 351 20.69 9.71 -1.30
C ALA A 351 21.86 8.86 -1.83
N PRO A 352 21.81 7.53 -1.67
CA PRO A 352 22.85 6.63 -2.15
C PRO A 352 22.88 6.59 -3.68
N VAL A 353 24.03 6.16 -4.21
CA VAL A 353 24.26 6.06 -5.65
C VAL A 353 23.98 4.62 -6.07
N TRP A 354 23.03 4.44 -6.96
CA TRP A 354 22.53 3.15 -7.47
C TRP A 354 23.61 2.21 -7.98
N THR A 355 24.72 2.74 -8.49
CA THR A 355 25.84 1.93 -9.00
C THR A 355 26.90 1.61 -7.96
N ASN A 356 26.83 2.17 -6.74
CA ASN A 356 27.84 2.01 -5.68
C ASN A 356 27.54 0.84 -4.72
N VAL A 357 27.05 -0.27 -5.27
CA VAL A 357 26.75 -1.49 -4.48
C VAL A 357 28.02 -1.97 -3.76
N GLY A 358 27.90 -2.22 -2.45
CA GLY A 358 29.00 -2.72 -1.62
C GLY A 358 30.01 -1.66 -1.14
N GLN A 359 29.83 -0.37 -1.49
CA GLN A 359 30.76 0.71 -1.12
C GLN A 359 30.42 1.40 0.21
N GLY A 360 29.76 0.69 1.14
CA GLY A 360 29.47 1.18 2.49
C GLY A 360 28.28 2.14 2.62
N GLU A 361 27.45 2.30 1.57
CA GLU A 361 26.30 3.22 1.60
C GLU A 361 25.15 2.78 2.52
N ALA A 362 25.17 1.53 3.00
CA ALA A 362 24.20 0.96 3.94
C ALA A 362 24.75 0.77 5.37
N ALA A 363 25.83 1.47 5.74
CA ALA A 363 26.34 1.46 7.11
C ALA A 363 25.36 2.14 8.09
N CYS A 364 25.35 1.73 9.36
CA CYS A 364 24.53 2.40 10.38
C CYS A 364 24.87 3.91 10.41
N GLY A 365 23.84 4.77 10.49
CA GLY A 365 24.03 6.22 10.40
C GLY A 365 24.00 6.79 8.97
N SER A 366 23.93 5.95 7.93
CA SER A 366 23.86 6.42 6.54
C SER A 366 22.45 6.86 6.14
N CYS A 367 21.44 6.06 6.47
CA CYS A 367 20.03 6.32 6.13
C CYS A 367 19.38 7.33 7.08
N HIS A 368 19.59 7.14 8.39
CA HIS A 368 19.08 8.00 9.45
C HIS A 368 20.15 8.20 10.53
N ALA A 369 20.05 9.27 11.32
CA ALA A 369 20.91 9.47 12.47
C ALA A 369 20.69 8.38 13.52
N VAL A 370 21.74 8.06 14.29
CA VAL A 370 21.72 7.06 15.36
C VAL A 370 22.36 7.68 16.60
N PRO A 371 21.58 8.18 17.58
CA PRO A 371 20.11 8.22 17.61
C PRO A 371 19.52 9.23 16.60
N PRO A 372 18.23 9.09 16.22
CA PRO A 372 17.51 10.10 15.44
C PRO A 372 17.53 11.50 16.10
N ALA A 373 17.23 12.52 15.31
CA ALA A 373 17.09 13.89 15.82
C ALA A 373 15.94 14.00 16.85
N ALA A 374 15.96 15.08 17.64
CA ALA A 374 14.89 15.39 18.59
C ALA A 374 13.49 15.28 17.95
N PRO A 375 12.47 14.78 18.66
CA PRO A 375 12.38 14.65 20.12
C PRO A 375 12.90 13.31 20.70
N HIS A 376 13.64 12.50 19.93
CA HIS A 376 14.25 11.27 20.47
C HIS A 376 15.14 11.57 21.68
N PRO A 377 14.96 10.88 22.83
CA PRO A 377 15.76 11.12 24.02
C PRO A 377 17.22 10.73 23.80
N THR A 378 18.16 11.42 24.45
CA THR A 378 19.58 11.02 24.38
C THR A 378 19.82 9.87 25.36
N VAL A 379 20.20 8.70 24.85
CA VAL A 379 20.58 7.54 25.66
C VAL A 379 22.08 7.55 25.95
N ALA A 380 22.46 7.56 27.23
CA ALA A 380 23.87 7.65 27.65
C ALA A 380 24.66 6.34 27.39
N ALA A 381 23.97 5.20 27.24
CA ALA A 381 24.57 3.88 27.09
C ALA A 381 24.99 3.52 25.64
N GLY A 382 24.81 4.42 24.67
CA GLY A 382 25.03 4.08 23.26
C GLY A 382 23.98 3.07 22.75
N LEU A 383 24.36 2.18 21.83
CA LEU A 383 23.42 1.25 21.18
C LEU A 383 22.79 0.21 22.12
N THR A 384 23.45 -0.14 23.23
CA THR A 384 22.89 -1.10 24.21
C THR A 384 21.67 -0.53 24.94
N GLY A 385 21.58 0.80 25.08
CA GLY A 385 20.40 1.47 25.66
C GLY A 385 19.19 1.49 24.71
N CYS A 386 19.37 1.17 23.42
CA CYS A 386 18.26 1.18 22.47
C CYS A 386 17.24 0.08 22.75
N THR A 387 17.68 -1.08 23.28
CA THR A 387 16.81 -2.23 23.55
C THR A 387 15.73 -1.94 24.59
N GLU A 388 15.94 -0.94 25.46
CA GLU A 388 14.96 -0.53 26.47
C GLU A 388 13.68 0.05 25.85
N CYS A 389 13.82 0.70 24.69
CA CYS A 389 12.71 1.33 23.97
C CYS A 389 12.39 0.65 22.64
N HIS A 390 13.35 -0.08 22.06
CA HIS A 390 13.27 -0.75 20.76
C HIS A 390 13.61 -2.25 20.88
N PRO A 391 12.97 -3.02 21.79
CA PRO A 391 13.34 -4.42 22.04
C PRO A 391 13.07 -5.35 20.84
N GLU A 392 12.18 -4.95 19.93
CA GLU A 392 11.86 -5.69 18.71
C GLU A 392 12.81 -5.38 17.55
N SER A 393 13.67 -4.37 17.70
CA SER A 393 14.66 -3.98 16.68
C SER A 393 16.12 -4.16 17.16
N MET A 394 16.37 -4.06 18.47
CA MET A 394 17.71 -4.07 19.06
C MET A 394 17.76 -5.05 20.23
N ASP A 395 18.79 -5.88 20.27
CA ASP A 395 19.05 -6.77 21.40
C ASP A 395 19.81 -6.08 22.55
N ALA A 396 19.97 -6.80 23.67
CA ALA A 396 20.65 -6.31 24.87
C ALA A 396 22.15 -6.00 24.66
N ALA A 397 22.77 -6.54 23.60
CA ALA A 397 24.15 -6.25 23.24
C ALA A 397 24.27 -4.99 22.35
N GLY A 398 23.15 -4.34 22.01
CA GLY A 398 23.11 -3.20 21.11
C GLY A 398 23.30 -3.61 19.64
N VAL A 399 22.99 -4.86 19.31
CA VAL A 399 23.01 -5.38 17.94
C VAL A 399 21.60 -5.33 17.36
N LEU A 400 21.50 -4.92 16.10
CA LEU A 400 20.24 -4.94 15.38
C LEU A 400 19.78 -6.39 15.20
N ILE A 401 18.53 -6.68 15.56
CA ILE A 401 17.92 -8.00 15.37
C ILE A 401 17.62 -8.16 13.88
N PRO A 402 18.20 -9.17 13.19
CA PRO A 402 17.94 -9.38 11.76
C PRO A 402 16.47 -9.70 11.48
N PRO A 403 15.92 -9.32 10.31
CA PRO A 403 14.59 -9.76 9.90
C PRO A 403 14.42 -11.29 9.87
N SER A 404 15.50 -12.02 9.55
CA SER A 404 15.53 -13.49 9.59
C SER A 404 15.34 -14.09 11.00
N GLN A 405 15.56 -13.28 12.04
CA GLN A 405 15.33 -13.62 13.45
C GLN A 405 14.07 -12.96 14.01
N GLY A 406 13.24 -12.34 13.16
CA GLY A 406 12.01 -11.66 13.56
C GLY A 406 12.18 -10.20 13.96
N GLY A 407 13.34 -9.59 13.71
CA GLY A 407 13.55 -8.16 13.98
C GLY A 407 12.68 -7.27 13.09
N MET A 408 12.18 -6.17 13.66
CA MET A 408 11.20 -5.27 13.01
C MET A 408 11.80 -4.02 12.36
N HIS A 409 13.12 -3.92 12.29
CA HIS A 409 13.74 -2.78 11.60
C HIS A 409 13.38 -2.77 10.10
N LEU A 410 12.78 -1.67 9.65
CA LEU A 410 12.26 -1.45 8.29
C LEU A 410 11.00 -2.26 7.92
N ASP A 411 10.12 -2.54 8.88
CA ASP A 411 8.81 -3.16 8.63
C ASP A 411 7.69 -2.14 8.31
N GLY A 412 8.01 -0.84 8.33
CA GLY A 412 7.08 0.26 8.03
C GLY A 412 6.33 0.81 9.25
N SER A 413 6.62 0.34 10.46
CA SER A 413 6.10 0.90 11.71
C SER A 413 7.25 1.34 12.61
N LEU A 414 7.00 2.30 13.51
CA LEU A 414 7.95 2.65 14.57
C LEU A 414 7.59 1.82 15.81
N GLN A 415 8.37 0.79 16.11
CA GLN A 415 8.21 0.00 17.33
C GLN A 415 8.88 0.74 18.48
N ALA A 416 8.07 1.42 19.27
CA ALA A 416 8.43 1.86 20.60
C ALA A 416 7.42 1.20 21.56
N SER A 417 7.77 0.04 22.12
CA SER A 417 7.01 -0.65 23.17
C SER A 417 7.91 -0.76 24.39
N GLY A 418 7.47 -0.59 25.64
CA GLY A 418 6.13 -0.68 26.22
C GLY A 418 6.28 -1.63 27.40
N HIS A 419 6.18 -1.10 28.63
CA HIS A 419 6.66 -1.72 29.87
C HIS A 419 6.50 -3.26 29.98
N PRO A 420 7.44 -3.97 30.65
CA PRO A 420 7.39 -5.44 30.80
C PRO A 420 6.07 -5.89 31.43
N ASP A 421 5.65 -7.14 31.21
CA ASP A 421 4.35 -7.62 31.74
C ASP A 421 4.22 -7.47 33.26
N ALA A 422 5.33 -7.62 33.99
CA ALA A 422 5.42 -7.36 35.43
C ALA A 422 4.96 -5.94 35.82
N PHE A 423 5.20 -4.93 34.97
CA PHE A 423 4.75 -3.55 35.20
C PHE A 423 3.22 -3.41 35.28
N LYS A 424 2.48 -4.29 34.61
CA LYS A 424 1.01 -4.28 34.57
C LYS A 424 0.39 -5.23 35.59
N ASP A 425 1.16 -6.08 36.25
CA ASP A 425 0.68 -7.09 37.18
C ASP A 425 0.60 -6.53 38.61
N PRO A 426 -0.60 -6.36 39.21
CA PRO A 426 -0.74 -5.85 40.57
C PRO A 426 -0.10 -6.71 41.66
N ALA A 427 0.23 -7.97 41.36
CA ALA A 427 0.93 -8.88 42.27
C ALA A 427 2.46 -8.83 42.12
N SER A 428 2.97 -8.18 41.08
CA SER A 428 4.41 -8.06 40.83
C SER A 428 5.04 -6.98 41.72
N PRO A 429 6.26 -7.20 42.24
CA PRO A 429 7.02 -6.16 42.92
C PRO A 429 7.47 -5.02 41.98
N GLU A 430 7.41 -5.22 40.67
CA GLU A 430 7.67 -4.22 39.62
C GLU A 430 6.41 -3.48 39.15
N PHE A 431 5.26 -3.69 39.80
CA PHE A 431 4.00 -3.05 39.42
C PHE A 431 4.13 -1.52 39.39
N HIS A 432 3.63 -0.89 38.34
CA HIS A 432 3.84 0.56 38.12
C HIS A 432 3.33 1.47 39.24
N ALA A 433 2.40 1.01 40.09
CA ALA A 433 1.94 1.78 41.24
C ALA A 433 3.09 2.09 42.24
N PHE A 434 4.10 1.22 42.36
CA PHE A 434 5.27 1.49 43.19
C PHE A 434 6.09 2.67 42.66
N GLU A 435 6.22 2.79 41.34
CA GLU A 435 6.89 3.93 40.70
C GLU A 435 6.02 5.19 40.74
N ALA A 436 4.72 5.08 40.48
CA ALA A 436 3.78 6.19 40.54
C ALA A 436 3.73 6.85 41.93
N ASN A 437 3.89 6.06 43.00
CA ASN A 437 4.02 6.57 44.38
C ASN A 437 5.24 7.48 44.59
N ARG A 438 6.26 7.39 43.71
CA ARG A 438 7.48 8.22 43.75
C ARG A 438 7.37 9.44 42.82
N GLY A 439 6.21 9.67 42.22
CA GLY A 439 5.91 10.78 41.33
C GLY A 439 5.84 10.37 39.86
N LEU A 440 5.17 11.20 39.06
CA LEU A 440 4.87 10.91 37.65
C LEU A 440 5.89 11.48 36.65
N SER A 441 6.87 12.25 37.13
CA SER A 441 7.89 12.89 36.30
C SER A 441 8.69 11.93 35.40
N PRO A 442 9.08 10.72 35.85
CA PRO A 442 9.74 9.75 34.97
C PRO A 442 8.84 9.31 33.80
N CYS A 443 7.54 9.12 34.05
CA CYS A 443 6.58 8.71 33.04
C CYS A 443 6.33 9.81 32.00
N GLN A 444 6.29 11.07 32.45
CA GLN A 444 6.02 12.23 31.61
C GLN A 444 7.06 12.44 30.50
N GLY A 445 8.29 11.96 30.69
CA GLY A 445 9.34 12.02 29.66
C GLY A 445 8.99 11.24 28.39
N CYS A 446 8.31 10.10 28.52
CA CYS A 446 7.94 9.24 27.40
C CYS A 446 6.47 9.41 26.99
N HIS A 447 5.58 9.61 27.95
CA HIS A 447 4.12 9.67 27.73
C HIS A 447 3.58 11.08 27.54
N GLY A 448 4.43 12.09 27.69
CA GLY A 448 4.08 13.50 27.60
C GLY A 448 3.72 14.09 28.96
N PRO A 449 3.80 15.42 29.11
CA PRO A 449 3.63 16.10 30.40
C PRO A 449 2.26 15.87 31.04
N ALA A 450 1.22 15.69 30.23
CA ALA A 450 -0.14 15.41 30.70
C ALA A 450 -0.47 13.92 30.80
N LEU A 451 0.45 13.02 30.41
CA LEU A 451 0.23 11.56 30.32
C LEU A 451 -1.01 11.18 29.48
N ASP A 452 -1.41 12.06 28.58
CA ASP A 452 -2.57 11.92 27.70
C ASP A 452 -2.18 11.36 26.31
N GLY A 453 -0.91 10.99 26.14
CA GLY A 453 -0.35 10.55 24.86
C GLY A 453 -0.03 11.72 23.90
N VAL A 454 -0.18 12.97 24.33
CA VAL A 454 0.16 14.16 23.55
C VAL A 454 1.49 14.74 24.03
N GLY A 455 2.37 15.07 23.08
CA GLY A 455 3.68 15.66 23.39
C GLY A 455 4.72 14.67 23.94
N GLY A 456 4.36 13.40 24.13
CA GLY A 456 5.28 12.29 24.45
C GLY A 456 5.74 11.51 23.21
N SER A 457 6.83 10.75 23.37
CA SER A 457 7.40 9.89 22.31
C SER A 457 6.58 8.63 22.04
N THR A 458 5.85 8.10 23.03
CA THR A 458 5.11 6.83 22.91
C THR A 458 3.70 7.00 22.33
N ARG A 459 3.13 8.21 22.41
CA ARG A 459 1.71 8.49 22.12
C ARG A 459 0.70 7.61 22.89
N VAL A 460 1.14 6.96 23.97
CA VAL A 460 0.28 6.14 24.83
C VAL A 460 -0.20 6.97 26.01
N SER A 461 -1.51 7.04 26.18
CA SER A 461 -2.18 7.70 27.31
C SER A 461 -2.40 6.74 28.47
N CYS A 462 -2.34 7.22 29.71
CA CYS A 462 -2.82 6.47 30.87
C CYS A 462 -4.31 6.06 30.69
N ALA A 463 -5.11 6.91 30.02
CA ALA A 463 -6.51 6.62 29.76
C ALA A 463 -6.73 5.39 28.85
N SER A 464 -5.73 5.01 28.05
CA SER A 464 -5.81 3.82 27.20
C SER A 464 -5.90 2.52 28.01
N CYS A 465 -5.41 2.51 29.25
CA CYS A 465 -5.50 1.36 30.15
C CYS A 465 -6.46 1.59 31.33
N HIS A 466 -6.56 2.83 31.83
CA HIS A 466 -7.32 3.18 33.03
C HIS A 466 -8.69 3.83 32.77
N GLY A 467 -9.03 4.09 31.51
CA GLY A 467 -10.24 4.82 31.13
C GLY A 467 -10.06 6.35 31.20
N THR A 468 -10.98 7.10 30.58
CA THR A 468 -10.85 8.56 30.41
C THR A 468 -10.98 9.38 31.69
N ASP A 469 -11.57 8.80 32.72
CA ASP A 469 -11.86 9.37 34.04
C ASP A 469 -10.83 8.92 35.10
N TRP A 470 -9.72 8.29 34.71
CA TRP A 470 -8.72 7.75 35.63
C TRP A 470 -8.19 8.79 36.63
N THR A 471 -8.02 10.04 36.21
CA THR A 471 -7.54 11.13 37.06
C THR A 471 -8.50 11.47 38.20
N THR A 472 -9.80 11.18 38.02
CA THR A 472 -10.86 11.46 39.00
C THR A 472 -11.38 10.21 39.71
N ARG A 473 -10.95 9.01 39.29
CA ARG A 473 -11.36 7.75 39.91
C ARG A 473 -10.38 7.34 41.02
N CYS A 474 -10.49 8.00 42.16
CA CYS A 474 -9.58 7.84 43.30
C CYS A 474 -9.40 6.38 43.77
N THR A 475 -10.46 5.56 43.70
CA THR A 475 -10.43 4.13 44.07
C THR A 475 -9.45 3.30 43.25
N MET A 476 -9.02 3.78 42.08
CA MET A 476 -8.02 3.11 41.26
C MET A 476 -6.65 3.02 41.94
N CYS A 477 -6.23 4.10 42.60
CA CYS A 477 -4.94 4.16 43.31
C CYS A 477 -5.10 3.85 44.79
N HIS A 478 -6.13 4.42 45.41
CA HIS A 478 -6.27 4.43 46.86
C HIS A 478 -7.07 3.27 47.43
N GLY A 479 -7.88 2.55 46.63
CA GLY A 479 -8.83 1.60 47.23
C GLY A 479 -9.78 2.28 48.23
N GLY A 480 -10.35 1.53 49.17
CA GLY A 480 -11.21 2.05 50.23
C GLY A 480 -12.32 1.06 50.59
N VAL A 481 -12.31 0.58 51.84
CA VAL A 481 -13.36 -0.33 52.36
C VAL A 481 -14.57 0.42 52.94
N ALA A 482 -14.42 1.71 53.24
CA ALA A 482 -15.43 2.49 53.95
C ALA A 482 -16.57 2.99 53.05
N ASN A 483 -16.29 3.34 51.78
CA ASN A 483 -17.27 3.72 50.78
C ASN A 483 -16.70 3.61 49.35
N ALA A 484 -17.54 3.87 48.34
CA ALA A 484 -17.19 3.74 46.92
C ALA A 484 -16.35 4.90 46.35
N THR A 485 -16.07 5.96 47.12
CA THR A 485 -15.33 7.13 46.62
C THR A 485 -13.81 6.96 46.71
N GLY A 486 -13.35 5.97 47.47
CA GLY A 486 -11.94 5.78 47.80
C GLY A 486 -11.39 6.80 48.80
N ALA A 487 -12.31 7.48 49.50
CA ALA A 487 -12.01 8.38 50.61
C ALA A 487 -12.87 7.97 51.82
N PRO A 488 -12.27 7.56 52.95
CA PRO A 488 -10.84 7.61 53.21
C PRO A 488 -10.05 6.57 52.40
N PRO A 489 -8.80 6.92 51.99
CA PRO A 489 -7.97 6.06 51.17
C PRO A 489 -7.48 4.85 51.97
N ASP A 490 -7.42 3.68 51.33
CA ASP A 490 -6.53 2.61 51.80
C ASP A 490 -5.07 2.99 51.45
N ALA A 491 -4.12 2.29 52.05
CA ALA A 491 -2.72 2.51 51.72
C ALA A 491 -2.42 2.00 50.30
N THR A 492 -1.79 2.83 49.47
CA THR A 492 -1.33 2.45 48.13
C THR A 492 -0.27 1.34 48.19
N TRP A 493 -0.01 0.67 47.06
CA TRP A 493 0.99 -0.40 46.94
C TRP A 493 2.34 -0.05 47.58
N GLY A 494 2.88 -0.96 48.39
CA GLY A 494 4.12 -0.75 49.14
C GLY A 494 3.99 0.06 50.42
N ASN A 495 2.82 0.64 50.71
CA ASN A 495 2.60 1.48 51.88
C ASN A 495 1.69 0.87 52.96
N ALA A 496 1.19 -0.35 52.76
CA ALA A 496 0.24 -1.02 53.67
C ALA A 496 0.76 -1.20 55.12
N GLY A 497 2.08 -1.17 55.34
CA GLY A 497 2.68 -1.27 56.67
C GLY A 497 2.67 0.02 57.49
N ASP A 498 2.18 1.14 56.95
CA ASP A 498 2.21 2.46 57.60
C ASP A 498 0.81 2.90 58.05
N PRO A 499 0.42 2.65 59.32
CA PRO A 499 -0.91 2.97 59.81
C PRO A 499 -1.17 4.47 59.92
N LEU A 500 -0.14 5.33 59.85
CA LEU A 500 -0.30 6.78 59.94
C LEU A 500 -0.88 7.40 58.67
N ARG A 501 -0.90 6.67 57.54
CA ARG A 501 -1.44 7.18 56.26
C ARG A 501 -2.96 7.31 56.24
N ALA A 502 -3.69 6.37 56.84
CA ALA A 502 -5.15 6.38 56.90
C ALA A 502 -5.69 6.58 58.32
N GLY A 503 -5.07 5.93 59.32
CA GLY A 503 -5.38 6.03 60.75
C GLY A 503 -6.86 6.20 61.10
N ALA A 504 -7.19 7.24 61.87
CA ALA A 504 -8.53 7.48 62.39
C ALA A 504 -9.54 8.04 61.37
N HIS A 505 -9.21 8.15 60.08
CA HIS A 505 -10.10 8.75 59.08
C HIS A 505 -11.49 8.09 59.06
N GLU A 506 -11.57 6.75 58.99
CA GLU A 506 -12.85 6.04 58.89
C GLU A 506 -13.80 6.39 60.05
N LYS A 507 -13.27 6.56 61.26
CA LYS A 507 -14.09 6.94 62.42
C LYS A 507 -14.63 8.36 62.35
N HIS A 508 -13.89 9.29 61.74
CA HIS A 508 -14.40 10.65 61.53
C HIS A 508 -15.46 10.68 60.43
N VAL A 509 -15.20 9.99 59.31
CA VAL A 509 -16.12 9.97 58.16
C VAL A 509 -17.43 9.25 58.51
N MET A 510 -17.38 8.16 59.27
CA MET A 510 -18.58 7.42 59.69
C MET A 510 -19.29 8.06 60.89
N GLY A 511 -18.62 8.96 61.62
CA GLY A 511 -19.11 9.55 62.86
C GLY A 511 -19.23 8.54 64.01
N GLY A 512 -19.97 8.90 65.05
CA GLY A 512 -20.17 8.06 66.22
C GLY A 512 -21.10 8.68 67.25
N ALA A 513 -20.95 8.26 68.51
CA ALA A 513 -21.83 8.71 69.60
C ALA A 513 -21.72 10.21 69.93
N LEU A 514 -20.64 10.86 69.52
CA LEU A 514 -20.36 12.26 69.85
C LEU A 514 -20.39 13.19 68.64
N SER A 515 -20.37 12.67 67.41
CA SER A 515 -20.40 13.50 66.21
C SER A 515 -21.12 12.79 65.09
N ARG A 516 -21.89 13.53 64.31
CA ARG A 516 -22.36 13.07 63.00
C ARG A 516 -21.17 12.69 62.08
N PRO A 517 -21.42 11.90 61.02
CA PRO A 517 -20.49 11.74 59.90
C PRO A 517 -19.91 13.08 59.46
N MET A 518 -18.58 13.17 59.34
CA MET A 518 -17.92 14.39 58.89
C MET A 518 -17.63 14.30 57.38
N ALA A 519 -18.01 15.36 56.66
CA ALA A 519 -17.58 15.55 55.28
C ALA A 519 -16.06 15.81 55.24
N CYS A 520 -15.37 15.37 54.18
CA CYS A 520 -13.92 15.48 54.07
C CYS A 520 -13.44 16.95 54.18
N GLU A 521 -14.20 17.86 53.58
CA GLU A 521 -13.98 19.31 53.57
C GLU A 521 -14.03 19.94 54.97
N SER A 522 -14.57 19.21 55.96
CA SER A 522 -14.57 19.64 57.36
C SER A 522 -13.17 19.64 57.97
N CYS A 523 -12.27 18.83 57.42
CA CYS A 523 -10.91 18.66 57.91
C CYS A 523 -9.90 19.31 56.97
N HIS A 524 -9.97 19.02 55.67
CA HIS A 524 -8.99 19.47 54.69
C HIS A 524 -9.62 19.68 53.31
N THR A 525 -8.90 20.38 52.44
CA THR A 525 -9.36 20.53 51.05
C THR A 525 -9.30 19.17 50.33
N VAL A 526 -10.37 18.80 49.63
CA VAL A 526 -10.42 17.55 48.85
C VAL A 526 -9.76 17.78 47.48
N PRO A 527 -8.80 16.95 47.06
CA PRO A 527 -8.23 17.01 45.72
C PRO A 527 -9.29 16.86 44.63
N VAL A 528 -9.25 17.70 43.60
CA VAL A 528 -10.18 17.62 42.46
C VAL A 528 -9.84 16.49 41.50
N ASP A 529 -8.56 16.12 41.41
CA ASP A 529 -8.04 15.01 40.60
C ASP A 529 -6.64 14.58 41.10
N ALA A 530 -6.07 13.55 40.47
CA ALA A 530 -4.77 12.99 40.80
C ALA A 530 -3.58 13.95 40.58
N PHE A 531 -3.74 15.00 39.77
CA PHE A 531 -2.71 16.01 39.50
C PHE A 531 -2.86 17.25 40.37
N ALA A 532 -3.81 17.26 41.32
CA ALA A 532 -3.90 18.32 42.31
C ALA A 532 -2.49 18.57 42.92
N PRO A 533 -2.07 19.84 43.05
CA PRO A 533 -0.78 20.16 43.65
C PRO A 533 -0.63 19.46 44.98
N GLU A 534 0.58 18.99 45.30
CA GLU A 534 0.89 18.31 46.57
C GLU A 534 0.25 16.91 46.70
N HIS A 535 -0.29 16.31 45.61
CA HIS A 535 -0.80 14.94 45.64
C HIS A 535 0.20 13.89 45.12
N LEU A 536 0.73 14.06 43.89
CA LEU A 536 1.60 13.09 43.20
C LEU A 536 2.92 13.72 42.70
N ASP A 537 3.64 14.42 43.57
CA ASP A 537 4.87 15.18 43.23
C ASP A 537 6.17 14.60 43.81
N GLY A 538 6.15 13.33 44.25
CA GLY A 538 7.34 12.58 44.65
C GLY A 538 7.60 12.53 46.16
N GLY A 539 6.63 12.96 46.96
CA GLY A 539 6.62 12.87 48.42
C GLY A 539 5.40 12.14 49.00
N PHE A 540 5.13 12.39 50.28
CA PHE A 540 3.85 12.02 50.89
C PHE A 540 2.84 13.10 50.54
N ALA A 541 1.68 12.74 49.99
CA ALA A 541 0.63 13.71 49.70
C ALA A 541 0.37 14.63 50.90
N GLU A 542 0.53 15.93 50.70
CA GLU A 542 0.35 16.91 51.74
C GLU A 542 -1.13 17.25 51.92
N VAL A 543 -1.54 17.40 53.18
CA VAL A 543 -2.91 17.70 53.54
C VAL A 543 -2.96 19.13 54.07
N ARG A 544 -3.68 20.00 53.36
CA ARG A 544 -3.97 21.36 53.83
C ARG A 544 -5.29 21.38 54.58
N PHE A 545 -5.21 21.55 55.91
CA PHE A 545 -6.40 21.67 56.75
C PHE A 545 -7.29 22.85 56.32
N GLY A 546 -8.60 22.64 56.40
CA GLY A 546 -9.64 23.57 55.98
C GLY A 546 -10.96 23.32 56.71
N GLY A 547 -12.00 24.10 56.36
CA GLY A 547 -13.33 23.96 56.95
C GLY A 547 -13.36 24.17 58.47
N VAL A 548 -14.07 23.30 59.17
CA VAL A 548 -14.29 23.38 60.63
C VAL A 548 -12.99 23.17 61.41
N ALA A 549 -12.02 22.41 60.88
CA ALA A 549 -10.74 22.20 61.54
C ALA A 549 -10.03 23.52 61.90
N ALA A 550 -10.15 24.55 61.05
CA ALA A 550 -9.56 25.88 61.24
C ALA A 550 -10.52 26.92 61.88
N ALA A 551 -11.72 26.51 62.31
CA ALA A 551 -12.68 27.41 62.93
C ALA A 551 -12.17 28.00 64.26
N GLY A 552 -12.75 29.12 64.69
CA GLY A 552 -12.43 29.74 65.98
C GLY A 552 -10.98 30.26 66.11
N GLY A 553 -10.30 30.54 64.99
CA GLY A 553 -8.91 30.99 64.99
C GLY A 553 -7.88 29.87 65.20
N ALA A 554 -8.29 28.61 65.05
CA ALA A 554 -7.40 27.46 65.14
C ALA A 554 -6.36 27.47 64.01
N THR A 555 -5.15 27.01 64.31
CA THR A 555 -4.09 26.73 63.32
C THR A 555 -3.77 25.23 63.37
N PRO A 556 -4.55 24.40 62.65
CA PRO A 556 -4.41 22.95 62.67
C PRO A 556 -2.99 22.49 62.33
N GLY A 557 -2.48 21.54 63.10
CA GLY A 557 -1.18 20.93 62.90
C GLY A 557 -1.22 19.41 63.03
N TRP A 558 -0.42 18.74 62.22
CA TRP A 558 -0.19 17.30 62.24
C TRP A 558 1.29 17.01 62.46
N SER A 559 1.63 16.23 63.49
CA SER A 559 2.99 15.72 63.70
C SER A 559 3.06 14.27 63.24
N ARG A 560 3.76 14.02 62.13
CA ARG A 560 4.00 12.66 61.63
C ARG A 560 4.94 11.87 62.55
N ALA A 561 5.90 12.54 63.19
CA ALA A 561 6.85 11.90 64.11
C ALA A 561 6.14 11.34 65.36
N ASP A 562 5.16 12.08 65.87
CA ASP A 562 4.41 11.69 67.07
C ASP A 562 3.09 10.97 66.73
N GLY A 563 2.65 11.05 65.47
CA GLY A 563 1.35 10.56 65.03
C GLY A 563 0.19 11.29 65.72
N THR A 564 0.30 12.60 65.96
CA THR A 564 -0.68 13.39 66.73
C THR A 564 -1.19 14.61 65.98
N CYS A 565 -2.47 14.93 66.19
CA CYS A 565 -3.09 16.18 65.75
C CYS A 565 -3.01 17.21 66.88
N SER A 566 -2.79 18.48 66.56
CA SER A 566 -2.74 19.57 67.54
C SER A 566 -3.31 20.86 66.96
N SER A 567 -3.77 21.77 67.83
CA SER A 567 -4.26 23.10 67.44
C SER A 567 -5.36 23.07 66.39
N VAL A 568 -6.09 21.95 66.29
CA VAL A 568 -7.32 21.82 65.50
C VAL A 568 -8.49 22.28 66.35
N TYR A 569 -9.55 22.82 65.75
CA TYR A 569 -10.77 23.22 66.47
C TYR A 569 -11.23 22.15 67.48
N CYS A 570 -11.29 20.88 67.05
CA CYS A 570 -11.70 19.76 67.90
C CYS A 570 -10.56 19.17 68.78
N HIS A 571 -9.30 19.44 68.44
CA HIS A 571 -8.11 18.83 69.03
C HIS A 571 -7.10 19.88 69.47
N GLY A 572 -7.49 20.66 70.49
CA GLY A 572 -6.58 21.49 71.28
C GLY A 572 -6.80 23.00 71.17
N ALA A 573 -7.40 23.50 70.08
CA ALA A 573 -7.51 24.95 69.86
C ALA A 573 -8.62 25.62 70.70
N THR A 574 -9.82 25.04 70.77
CA THR A 574 -10.96 25.61 71.52
C THR A 574 -11.33 24.77 72.75
N THR A 575 -10.58 23.70 72.99
CA THR A 575 -10.80 22.66 74.00
C THR A 575 -9.98 22.86 75.27
N ALA A 576 -9.83 24.12 75.71
CA ALA A 576 -8.86 24.53 76.74
C ALA A 576 -8.99 23.78 78.09
N THR A 577 -10.11 23.13 78.35
CA THR A 577 -10.45 22.52 79.64
C THR A 577 -10.45 20.98 79.68
N GLY A 578 -10.23 20.29 78.55
CA GLY A 578 -10.13 18.82 78.52
C GLY A 578 -8.73 18.28 78.77
N THR A 579 -8.64 16.95 78.96
CA THR A 579 -7.40 16.24 79.30
C THR A 579 -6.61 15.72 78.09
N ASN A 580 -7.24 15.53 76.92
CA ASN A 580 -6.59 15.05 75.70
C ASN A 580 -6.70 16.10 74.59
N LYS A 581 -5.68 16.96 74.50
CA LYS A 581 -5.62 18.06 73.52
C LYS A 581 -4.84 17.71 72.26
N THR A 582 -4.11 16.60 72.28
CA THR A 582 -3.24 16.15 71.19
C THR A 582 -3.44 14.66 70.94
N PRO A 583 -4.63 14.26 70.44
CA PRO A 583 -4.94 12.86 70.26
C PRO A 583 -4.01 12.19 69.25
N SER A 584 -3.71 10.92 69.49
CA SER A 584 -2.99 10.06 68.56
C SER A 584 -3.92 9.57 67.47
N TRP A 585 -3.49 9.72 66.22
CA TRP A 585 -4.21 9.32 65.01
C TRP A 585 -4.53 7.85 64.91
N THR A 586 -3.79 7.00 65.60
CA THR A 586 -3.97 5.54 65.60
C THR A 586 -4.40 5.00 66.95
N GLY A 587 -4.57 5.84 67.98
CA GLY A 587 -4.83 5.37 69.34
C GLY A 587 -6.30 5.09 69.67
N GLY A 588 -7.21 5.11 68.68
CA GLY A 588 -8.55 4.53 68.79
C GLY A 588 -9.61 5.33 69.58
N PRO A 589 -10.82 4.76 69.74
CA PRO A 589 -12.00 5.49 70.21
C PRO A 589 -11.98 5.88 71.70
N SER A 590 -11.12 5.26 72.51
CA SER A 590 -10.98 5.61 73.94
C SER A 590 -10.53 7.06 74.16
N GLN A 591 -9.92 7.68 73.15
CA GLN A 591 -9.50 9.08 73.18
C GLN A 591 -10.66 10.08 73.14
N ALA A 592 -11.85 9.65 72.75
CA ALA A 592 -13.06 10.47 72.66
C ALA A 592 -14.02 10.26 73.85
N ALA A 593 -13.53 9.87 75.04
CA ALA A 593 -14.38 9.78 76.22
C ALA A 593 -14.86 11.18 76.68
N CYS A 594 -16.04 11.28 77.31
CA CYS A 594 -16.53 12.56 77.83
C CYS A 594 -15.52 13.15 78.84
N GLY A 595 -15.16 14.42 78.67
CA GLY A 595 -14.14 15.10 79.49
C GLY A 595 -12.75 15.19 78.84
N THR A 596 -12.48 14.44 77.76
CA THR A 596 -11.16 14.47 77.10
C THR A 596 -10.96 15.71 76.25
N CYS A 597 -11.99 16.18 75.54
CA CYS A 597 -11.92 17.38 74.71
C CYS A 597 -12.21 18.64 75.54
N HIS A 598 -13.38 18.76 76.13
CA HIS A 598 -13.69 19.87 77.02
C HIS A 598 -14.16 19.32 78.37
N PHE A 599 -14.17 20.23 79.34
CA PHE A 599 -14.75 20.02 80.64
C PHE A 599 -16.13 19.35 80.59
N ASN A 600 -16.33 18.28 81.37
CA ASN A 600 -17.64 17.65 81.60
C ASN A 600 -18.13 17.96 83.02
N SER A 601 -19.29 18.61 83.12
CA SER A 601 -19.90 18.98 84.41
C SER A 601 -20.27 17.80 85.30
N ALA A 602 -20.34 16.57 84.75
CA ALA A 602 -20.54 15.33 85.50
C ALA A 602 -19.30 14.88 86.30
N VAL A 603 -18.09 15.32 85.92
CA VAL A 603 -16.81 14.78 86.46
C VAL A 603 -16.15 15.74 87.45
N THR A 604 -16.12 17.04 87.17
CA THR A 604 -15.63 18.11 88.08
C THR A 604 -16.39 19.39 87.73
N ALA A 605 -16.34 20.49 88.48
CA ALA A 605 -16.83 21.80 88.00
C ALA A 605 -15.95 22.96 88.49
N THR A 606 -15.64 23.91 87.59
CA THR A 606 -14.84 25.11 87.88
C THR A 606 -15.45 26.36 87.22
N GLY A 607 -15.06 27.56 87.67
CA GLY A 607 -15.56 28.84 87.13
C GLY A 607 -17.08 29.03 87.24
N PHE A 608 -17.68 29.75 86.29
CA PHE A 608 -19.14 29.99 86.25
C PHE A 608 -19.98 28.70 86.17
N HIS A 609 -19.45 27.62 85.58
CA HIS A 609 -20.13 26.32 85.55
C HIS A 609 -20.25 25.69 86.95
N TYR A 610 -19.26 25.86 87.83
CA TYR A 610 -19.33 25.40 89.21
C TYR A 610 -20.44 26.10 89.99
N THR A 611 -20.53 27.43 89.84
CA THR A 611 -21.53 28.25 90.51
C THR A 611 -22.94 27.91 90.04
N HIS A 612 -23.19 27.84 88.73
CA HIS A 612 -24.51 27.50 88.20
C HIS A 612 -24.91 26.02 88.37
N ARG A 613 -23.95 25.11 88.63
CA ARG A 613 -24.26 23.72 89.01
C ARG A 613 -24.68 23.59 90.49
N ARG A 614 -24.09 24.39 91.38
CA ARG A 614 -24.37 24.34 92.83
C ARG A 614 -25.56 25.18 93.25
N VAL A 615 -25.72 26.35 92.64
CA VAL A 615 -26.89 27.20 92.83
C VAL A 615 -27.91 26.70 91.83
N ALA A 616 -28.91 25.96 92.30
CA ALA A 616 -29.97 25.43 91.45
C ALA A 616 -30.81 26.59 90.88
N CYS A 617 -30.31 27.22 89.83
CA CYS A 617 -31.13 27.73 88.76
C CYS A 617 -31.87 26.50 88.25
N GLY A 618 -33.12 26.30 88.68
CA GLY A 618 -33.78 24.99 88.87
C GLY A 618 -34.00 24.07 87.65
N GLY A 619 -33.01 23.82 86.79
CA GLY A 619 -33.15 22.99 85.58
C GLY A 619 -31.92 22.21 85.12
N GLY A 620 -30.78 22.24 85.81
CA GLY A 620 -29.58 21.46 85.42
C GLY A 620 -28.98 21.87 84.05
N ASN A 621 -28.11 21.02 83.47
CA ASN A 621 -27.35 21.30 82.23
C ASN A 621 -28.23 21.77 81.05
N GLY A 622 -29.51 21.40 81.01
CA GLY A 622 -30.41 21.64 79.87
C GLY A 622 -30.91 23.08 79.69
N GLN A 623 -30.65 24.01 80.62
CA GLN A 623 -31.10 25.40 80.50
C GLN A 623 -30.17 26.30 79.66
N CYS A 624 -28.86 26.10 79.76
CA CYS A 624 -27.87 26.83 78.95
C CYS A 624 -27.46 26.03 77.71
N HIS A 625 -27.59 24.70 77.76
CA HIS A 625 -27.31 23.80 76.65
C HIS A 625 -28.48 22.83 76.43
N PRO A 626 -29.62 23.30 75.88
CA PRO A 626 -30.79 22.46 75.63
C PRO A 626 -30.44 21.19 74.86
N GLY A 627 -30.88 20.03 75.37
CA GLY A 627 -30.63 18.72 74.77
C GLY A 627 -29.28 18.08 75.10
N TYR A 628 -28.34 18.80 75.74
CA TYR A 628 -27.07 18.25 76.21
C TYR A 628 -27.16 17.78 77.67
N THR A 629 -26.56 16.63 77.98
CA THR A 629 -26.45 16.11 79.35
C THR A 629 -25.00 15.80 79.71
N GLY A 630 -24.75 15.39 80.96
CA GLY A 630 -23.41 14.96 81.39
C GLY A 630 -22.91 13.66 80.72
N ALA A 631 -23.79 12.96 79.99
CA ALA A 631 -23.50 11.68 79.34
C ALA A 631 -23.97 11.60 77.87
N SER A 632 -24.57 12.67 77.33
CA SER A 632 -25.12 12.69 75.98
C SER A 632 -25.01 14.06 75.35
N VAL A 633 -24.95 14.08 74.01
CA VAL A 633 -24.84 15.30 73.21
C VAL A 633 -25.99 15.39 72.22
N VAL A 634 -26.31 16.60 71.76
CA VAL A 634 -27.13 16.79 70.55
C VAL A 634 -26.22 16.58 69.35
N LEU A 635 -26.33 15.41 68.70
CA LEU A 635 -25.40 15.00 67.64
C LEU A 635 -25.32 16.00 66.48
N GLU A 636 -26.45 16.66 66.19
CA GLU A 636 -26.58 17.64 65.12
C GLU A 636 -25.89 18.98 65.41
N THR A 637 -25.48 19.25 66.64
CA THR A 637 -24.86 20.54 66.95
C THR A 637 -23.62 20.38 67.84
N HIS A 638 -23.27 19.16 68.23
CA HIS A 638 -21.99 18.88 68.86
C HIS A 638 -20.90 18.84 67.80
N VAL A 639 -19.87 19.67 67.99
CA VAL A 639 -18.68 19.75 67.12
C VAL A 639 -18.98 20.29 65.70
N ASP A 640 -19.91 21.24 65.57
CA ASP A 640 -20.29 21.89 64.31
C ASP A 640 -19.55 23.21 64.01
N GLY A 641 -18.61 23.60 64.88
CA GLY A 641 -17.88 24.88 64.75
C GLY A 641 -18.54 26.06 65.46
N VAL A 642 -19.71 25.90 66.07
CA VAL A 642 -20.46 26.96 66.75
C VAL A 642 -20.70 26.61 68.21
N LEU A 643 -20.49 27.57 69.11
CA LEU A 643 -20.82 27.37 70.52
C LEU A 643 -22.34 27.45 70.72
N GLN A 644 -22.95 26.33 71.07
CA GLN A 644 -24.39 26.21 71.29
C GLN A 644 -24.74 26.55 72.73
N ALA A 645 -24.87 27.84 73.06
CA ALA A 645 -25.28 28.30 74.38
C ALA A 645 -26.52 29.20 74.27
N SER A 646 -27.59 28.88 75.01
CA SER A 646 -28.72 29.78 75.18
C SER A 646 -28.44 30.75 76.34
N ALA A 647 -28.29 32.03 76.01
CA ALA A 647 -28.22 33.10 76.98
C ALA A 647 -29.62 33.33 77.57
N VAL A 648 -29.98 32.56 78.61
CA VAL A 648 -31.15 32.89 79.45
C VAL A 648 -30.64 33.30 80.82
N CYS A 649 -29.69 34.23 80.84
CA CYS A 649 -29.13 34.77 82.08
C CYS A 649 -30.21 35.57 82.84
N GLU A 650 -31.08 36.32 82.15
CA GLU A 650 -32.16 37.07 82.81
C GLU A 650 -33.10 36.18 83.62
N ALA A 651 -33.35 34.93 83.21
CA ALA A 651 -34.26 34.02 83.92
C ALA A 651 -33.79 33.63 85.34
N CYS A 652 -32.49 33.79 85.62
CA CYS A 652 -31.87 33.42 86.89
C CYS A 652 -31.32 34.62 87.68
N HIS A 653 -31.12 35.77 87.02
CA HIS A 653 -30.53 36.98 87.59
C HIS A 653 -31.54 38.15 87.68
N TYR A 654 -32.81 37.86 87.98
CA TYR A 654 -33.81 38.91 88.22
C TYR A 654 -33.55 39.65 89.54
N TYR A 655 -33.21 40.94 89.43
CA TYR A 655 -33.15 42.00 90.45
C TYR A 655 -32.11 41.84 91.60
N GLU A 656 -31.07 42.67 91.57
CA GLU A 656 -30.50 43.26 92.81
C GLU A 656 -31.46 44.33 93.36
#